data_AF-A0A1M5BA12-F1
#
_entry.id   AF-A0A1M5BA12-F1
#
_cell.length_a   1.000
_cell.length_b   1.000
_cell.length_c   1.000
_cell.angle_alpha   90.00
_cell.angle_beta   90.00
_cell.angle_gamma   90.00
#
_symmetry.space_group_name_H-M   'P 1'
#
loop_
_entity.id
_entity.type
_entity.pdbx_description
1 polymer ?
#
loop_
_entity_poly.entity_id
_entity_poly.type
_entity_poly.pdbx_seq_one_letter_code
_entity_poly.pdbx_strand_id
1 'polypeptide(L)'
;MKKKVLSVLSLSIAFWMNAQEKDSLNKNKIEEVVITGQYTQQSINKSIYKVEVIDAEQIKNMAATNAADVLNQTLNIQITPNTNSGNSTANIMGLGGNYVKILIDNIPVVGDTGLGSNIDLTKISLSNIERIEIVKGSMGVEYGNGALAGVINIITKKNSSKKLSIRAAVQEETVRDGYNIKKKGKGRHIQNLNVGYNLDDHWFTNISFNHNQFMGYEGEKAGYKYFGEKQIRGYEWNPKDQYEATALVRYTKDKTSFFYKVSYLNEKFNFYNPVSIREPLNDGQGGATYLASDREYNTNRWLHQFNIQTNLGHIRYMGDFSYQKQDRKFFDYSYDIPNRTTLSEKPENSYYKTDVIYSRGMFSNFLDSKKFDFQLGYELDYTNGYASLIAGDFFEKSLKRKIFTYGTFLSAEWNVSDKFSLRPGARLSVSENFDNQFNYSLSARLKTSENSNLRGVFGTANRYPTYDELYTYFVNLNHDIQGNPDLKPENGYSLGVFWDQGFSIGDGWKFNYNLEALYVDLKDKIEMVMIQRPSTYKYMNIDQYRSLLFGANANIVKDQFTFGLRTSLNGISVSKQDMDIKSPTDFQYNFQAGANVSYKLKNINTGFNLYYKYTGPSRLYVLEADGFQLGKNDGFHMMDFIVSQPFWKDRLELSVGVKNIFDVTSINSSTNAGNAHTAGSDRLNLYYGRSYFARLMYQF
;
A
#
# COMPACT_ATOMS: atom_id res chain seq x y z
N MET A 1 53.18 -43.57 -3.01
CA MET A 1 52.87 -44.87 -2.37
C MET A 1 51.63 -44.66 -1.49
N LYS A 2 50.42 -45.12 -1.83
CA LYS A 2 49.78 -46.41 -1.39
C LYS A 2 50.06 -46.68 0.11
N LYS A 3 49.12 -46.90 1.05
CA LYS A 3 47.71 -47.38 1.11
C LYS A 3 47.20 -47.15 2.57
N LYS A 4 45.97 -46.67 2.79
CA LYS A 4 44.72 -47.36 3.26
C LYS A 4 44.58 -47.73 4.76
N VAL A 5 43.30 -47.65 5.19
CA VAL A 5 42.51 -48.44 6.19
C VAL A 5 42.00 -47.56 7.37
N LEU A 6 40.72 -47.12 7.41
CA LEU A 6 39.49 -47.78 7.95
C LEU A 6 39.68 -48.32 9.39
N SER A 7 38.78 -48.29 10.37
CA SER A 7 37.41 -47.79 10.55
C SER A 7 37.02 -48.01 12.03
N VAL A 8 36.13 -47.15 12.55
CA VAL A 8 34.92 -47.54 13.34
C VAL A 8 35.06 -48.09 14.78
N LEU A 9 34.46 -47.30 15.69
CA LEU A 9 33.68 -47.63 16.91
C LEU A 9 34.20 -48.73 17.86
N SER A 10 34.30 -48.40 19.16
CA SER A 10 33.18 -48.56 20.11
C SER A 10 33.62 -48.47 21.57
N LEU A 11 32.74 -47.89 22.41
CA LEU A 11 32.64 -47.96 23.88
C LEU A 11 33.85 -47.44 24.69
N SER A 12 33.74 -46.62 25.73
CA SER A 12 32.65 -46.36 26.67
C SER A 12 33.18 -45.30 27.65
N ILE A 13 32.33 -44.36 28.08
CA ILE A 13 32.23 -43.89 29.46
C ILE A 13 30.87 -43.17 29.53
N ALA A 14 29.93 -43.87 30.14
CA ALA A 14 28.73 -43.29 30.71
C ALA A 14 29.11 -42.58 32.03
N PHE A 15 28.20 -41.71 32.47
CA PHE A 15 28.25 -40.84 33.65
C PHE A 15 29.02 -39.54 33.47
N TRP A 16 28.27 -38.48 33.15
CA TRP A 16 27.92 -37.44 34.13
C TRP A 16 26.55 -36.86 33.75
N MET A 17 25.50 -37.31 34.44
CA MET A 17 24.31 -36.50 34.65
C MET A 17 24.67 -35.46 35.70
N ASN A 18 24.55 -34.17 35.38
CA ASN A 18 23.85 -33.21 36.22
C ASN A 18 23.63 -31.87 35.48
N ALA A 19 22.43 -31.34 35.70
CA ALA A 19 21.91 -30.04 35.30
C ALA A 19 21.72 -29.78 33.79
N GLN A 20 20.71 -30.42 33.20
CA GLN A 20 19.87 -29.68 32.26
C GLN A 20 19.19 -28.56 33.06
N GLU A 21 19.72 -27.34 32.98
CA GLU A 21 18.84 -26.19 33.10
C GLU A 21 17.77 -26.36 32.01
N LYS A 22 16.55 -26.66 32.43
CA LYS A 22 15.36 -26.40 31.64
C LYS A 22 15.40 -24.91 31.32
N ASP A 23 15.94 -24.57 30.15
CA ASP A 23 15.81 -23.25 29.57
C ASP A 23 14.30 -22.93 29.53
N SER A 24 13.89 -22.03 30.41
CA SER A 24 12.51 -21.60 30.61
C SER A 24 12.10 -20.53 29.61
N LEU A 25 12.73 -20.49 28.43
CA LEU A 25 12.26 -19.75 27.28
C LEU A 25 11.13 -20.51 26.54
N ASN A 26 10.11 -20.96 27.27
CA ASN A 26 8.76 -20.94 26.72
C ASN A 26 8.36 -19.46 26.63
N LYS A 27 8.82 -18.78 25.58
CA LYS A 27 8.15 -17.58 25.09
C LYS A 27 6.71 -18.01 24.82
N ASN A 28 5.81 -17.75 25.78
CA ASN A 28 4.38 -17.85 25.58
C ASN A 28 4.07 -17.17 24.25
N LYS A 29 3.66 -17.96 23.26
CA LYS A 29 3.26 -17.49 21.94
C LYS A 29 2.19 -16.43 22.17
N ILE A 30 2.53 -15.17 21.95
CA ILE A 30 1.53 -14.11 21.85
C ILE A 30 0.68 -14.50 20.64
N GLU A 31 -0.61 -14.77 20.87
CA GLU A 31 -1.54 -14.98 19.76
C GLU A 31 -1.55 -13.72 18.90
N GLU A 32 -1.38 -13.88 17.59
CA GLU A 32 -1.47 -12.78 16.66
C GLU A 32 -2.89 -12.20 16.68
N VAL A 33 -2.98 -10.89 16.89
CA VAL A 33 -4.22 -10.16 17.14
C VAL A 33 -4.52 -9.19 16.02
N VAL A 34 -5.78 -9.12 15.62
CA VAL A 34 -6.28 -8.29 14.52
C VAL A 34 -7.42 -7.40 15.00
N ILE A 35 -7.58 -6.25 14.35
CA ILE A 35 -8.67 -5.30 14.63
C ILE A 35 -9.54 -5.01 13.40
N THR A 36 -8.98 -5.16 12.19
CA THR A 36 -9.67 -4.82 10.94
C THR A 36 -10.93 -5.67 10.77
N GLY A 37 -12.09 -4.98 10.73
CA GLY A 37 -13.39 -5.60 10.57
C GLY A 37 -13.88 -6.38 11.79
N GLN A 38 -13.29 -6.18 12.98
CA GLN A 38 -13.68 -6.85 14.22
C GLN A 38 -14.35 -5.89 15.20
N TYR A 39 -15.23 -6.39 16.07
CA TYR A 39 -15.86 -5.56 17.10
C TYR A 39 -14.84 -5.04 18.12
N THR A 40 -13.86 -5.88 18.44
CA THR A 40 -12.70 -5.55 19.27
C THR A 40 -11.49 -6.32 18.79
N GLN A 41 -10.31 -5.91 19.24
CA GLN A 41 -9.08 -6.66 19.04
C GLN A 41 -9.27 -8.13 19.45
N GLN A 42 -8.97 -9.04 18.53
CA GLN A 42 -9.12 -10.48 18.77
C GLN A 42 -8.08 -11.31 18.03
N SER A 43 -7.88 -12.55 18.48
CA SER A 43 -7.01 -13.52 17.84
C SER A 43 -7.40 -13.75 16.37
N ILE A 44 -6.41 -13.81 15.47
CA ILE A 44 -6.61 -14.06 14.03
C ILE A 44 -7.43 -15.35 13.78
N ASN A 45 -7.27 -16.36 14.64
CA ASN A 45 -8.01 -17.62 14.57
C ASN A 45 -9.51 -17.46 14.90
N LYS A 46 -9.88 -16.40 15.64
CA LYS A 46 -11.26 -16.11 16.05
C LYS A 46 -11.95 -15.06 15.20
N SER A 47 -11.21 -14.22 14.48
CA SER A 47 -11.72 -13.27 13.48
C SER A 47 -12.83 -13.88 12.64
N ILE A 48 -13.84 -13.14 12.16
CA ILE A 48 -14.81 -13.70 11.18
C ILE A 48 -14.24 -13.66 9.75
N TYR A 49 -13.42 -12.66 9.44
CA TYR A 49 -12.79 -12.46 8.14
C TYR A 49 -11.43 -13.14 8.05
N LYS A 50 -10.98 -13.39 6.81
CA LYS A 50 -9.58 -13.73 6.55
C LYS A 50 -8.76 -12.43 6.55
N VAL A 51 -7.93 -12.27 7.57
CA VAL A 51 -6.97 -11.16 7.68
C VAL A 51 -5.57 -11.72 7.40
N GLU A 52 -4.85 -11.12 6.46
CA GLU A 52 -3.42 -11.33 6.28
C GLU A 52 -2.68 -10.27 7.11
N VAL A 53 -1.72 -10.70 7.93
CA VAL A 53 -0.97 -9.80 8.81
C VAL A 53 0.50 -9.84 8.43
N ILE A 54 1.09 -8.66 8.29
CA ILE A 54 2.53 -8.47 8.11
C ILE A 54 3.05 -7.72 9.33
N ASP A 55 3.76 -8.41 10.22
CA ASP A 55 4.19 -7.86 11.51
C ASP A 55 5.50 -7.03 11.42
N ALA A 56 5.82 -6.33 12.51
CA ALA A 56 7.03 -5.50 12.59
C ALA A 56 8.34 -6.29 12.41
N GLU A 57 8.39 -7.59 12.71
CA GLU A 57 9.59 -8.41 12.52
C GLU A 57 9.78 -8.75 11.04
N GLN A 58 8.70 -9.13 10.34
CA GLN A 58 8.70 -9.33 8.89
C GLN A 58 9.07 -8.05 8.14
N ILE A 59 8.47 -6.91 8.51
CA ILE A 59 8.79 -5.60 7.91
C ILE A 59 10.28 -5.27 8.08
N LYS A 60 10.82 -5.50 9.29
CA LYS A 60 12.25 -5.28 9.58
C LYS A 60 13.15 -6.20 8.73
N ASN A 61 12.78 -7.47 8.59
CA ASN A 61 13.53 -8.48 7.83
C ASN A 61 13.55 -8.20 6.32
N MET A 62 12.53 -7.51 5.79
CA MET A 62 12.49 -7.03 4.40
C MET A 62 13.37 -5.78 4.15
N ALA A 63 13.87 -5.13 5.21
CA ALA A 63 14.50 -3.81 5.11
C ALA A 63 13.67 -2.78 4.33
N ALA A 64 12.34 -2.87 4.51
CA ALA A 64 11.36 -1.98 3.92
C ALA A 64 11.32 -0.65 4.69
N THR A 65 11.06 0.43 3.95
CA THR A 65 11.12 1.81 4.49
C THR A 65 9.77 2.53 4.39
N ASN A 66 8.94 2.15 3.42
CA ASN A 66 7.59 2.65 3.22
C ASN A 66 6.61 1.51 2.88
N ALA A 67 5.31 1.79 2.91
CA ALA A 67 4.27 0.78 2.68
C ALA A 67 4.36 0.12 1.28
N ALA A 68 4.80 0.86 0.26
CA ALA A 68 4.98 0.32 -1.09
C ALA A 68 6.03 -0.81 -1.14
N ASP A 69 7.14 -0.65 -0.42
CA ASP A 69 8.22 -1.67 -0.34
C ASP A 69 7.68 -3.01 0.19
N VAL A 70 6.85 -2.98 1.24
CA VAL A 70 6.29 -4.21 1.85
C VAL A 70 5.25 -4.86 0.93
N LEU A 71 4.31 -4.07 0.44
CA LEU A 71 3.18 -4.57 -0.33
C LEU A 71 3.61 -5.14 -1.70
N ASN A 72 4.74 -4.68 -2.25
CA ASN A 72 5.34 -5.28 -3.44
C ASN A 72 5.73 -6.76 -3.26
N GLN A 73 6.02 -7.19 -2.03
CA GLN A 73 6.38 -8.58 -1.70
C GLN A 73 5.17 -9.48 -1.40
N THR A 74 3.95 -8.93 -1.42
CA THR A 74 2.69 -9.66 -1.24
C THR A 74 2.15 -10.15 -2.59
N LEU A 75 1.60 -11.36 -2.65
CA LEU A 75 0.99 -11.88 -3.87
C LEU A 75 -0.37 -11.23 -4.13
N ASN A 76 -0.71 -11.05 -5.41
CA ASN A 76 -1.94 -10.38 -5.87
C ASN A 76 -2.08 -8.91 -5.45
N ILE A 77 -1.03 -8.33 -4.86
CA ILE A 77 -0.87 -6.90 -4.69
C ILE A 77 0.27 -6.47 -5.60
N GLN A 78 -0.02 -5.56 -6.52
CA GLN A 78 0.98 -4.92 -7.36
C GLN A 78 0.98 -3.43 -7.04
N ILE A 79 2.16 -2.86 -6.82
CA ILE A 79 2.31 -1.42 -6.75
C ILE A 79 2.51 -0.89 -8.16
N THR A 80 1.68 0.08 -8.54
CA THR A 80 1.77 0.75 -9.84
C THR A 80 2.35 2.14 -9.63
N PRO A 81 3.59 2.40 -10.08
CA PRO A 81 4.20 3.73 -10.00
C PRO A 81 3.66 4.64 -11.11
N ASN A 82 3.62 5.94 -10.83
CA ASN A 82 3.44 6.99 -11.82
C ASN A 82 4.62 7.95 -11.72
N THR A 83 5.53 7.88 -12.70
CA THR A 83 6.79 8.67 -12.69
C THR A 83 6.56 10.16 -12.92
N ASN A 84 5.40 10.57 -13.48
CA ASN A 84 5.04 11.97 -13.68
C ASN A 84 4.54 12.61 -12.39
N SER A 85 3.71 11.91 -11.62
CA SER A 85 3.17 12.43 -10.35
C SER A 85 4.00 12.03 -9.13
N GLY A 86 4.90 11.05 -9.25
CA GLY A 86 5.66 10.50 -8.14
C GLY A 86 4.83 9.64 -7.18
N ASN A 87 3.57 9.36 -7.50
CA ASN A 87 2.67 8.53 -6.68
C ASN A 87 2.85 7.05 -7.01
N SER A 88 2.68 6.18 -6.02
CA SER A 88 2.62 4.72 -6.23
C SER A 88 1.44 4.12 -5.48
N THR A 89 0.48 3.53 -6.20
CA THR A 89 -0.79 3.04 -5.62
C THR A 89 -0.88 1.52 -5.67
N ALA A 90 -1.70 0.93 -4.79
CA ALA A 90 -1.95 -0.50 -4.79
C ALA A 90 -2.97 -0.90 -5.86
N ASN A 91 -2.72 -2.03 -6.50
CA ASN A 91 -3.68 -2.77 -7.29
C ASN A 91 -3.89 -4.15 -6.63
N ILE A 92 -5.15 -4.48 -6.32
CA ILE A 92 -5.54 -5.79 -5.76
C ILE A 92 -6.48 -6.47 -6.75
N MET A 93 -6.15 -7.71 -7.10
CA MET A 93 -6.96 -8.53 -8.04
C MET A 93 -7.19 -7.88 -9.42
N GLY A 94 -6.39 -6.89 -9.82
CA GLY A 94 -6.52 -6.13 -11.06
C GLY A 94 -7.29 -4.80 -10.90
N LEU A 95 -7.91 -4.56 -9.75
CA LEU A 95 -8.56 -3.30 -9.42
C LEU A 95 -7.55 -2.32 -8.79
N GLY A 96 -7.44 -1.12 -9.36
CA GLY A 96 -6.51 -0.08 -8.91
C GLY A 96 -6.87 0.59 -7.58
N GLY A 97 -6.09 1.61 -7.20
CA GLY A 97 -6.17 2.28 -5.89
C GLY A 97 -7.53 2.92 -5.55
N ASN A 98 -8.41 3.11 -6.54
CA ASN A 98 -9.79 3.54 -6.36
C ASN A 98 -10.65 2.53 -5.58
N TYR A 99 -10.28 1.25 -5.59
CA TYR A 99 -11.07 0.15 -5.04
C TYR A 99 -10.48 -0.46 -3.78
N VAL A 100 -9.34 0.07 -3.31
CA VAL A 100 -8.62 -0.41 -2.15
C VAL A 100 -8.62 0.68 -1.08
N LYS A 101 -9.21 0.40 0.07
CA LYS A 101 -9.26 1.35 1.18
C LYS A 101 -7.98 1.28 2.00
N ILE A 102 -7.22 2.37 2.06
CA ILE A 102 -6.00 2.50 2.87
C ILE A 102 -6.31 3.26 4.15
N LEU A 103 -6.01 2.64 5.29
CA LEU A 103 -6.26 3.15 6.64
C LEU A 103 -4.95 3.26 7.43
N ILE A 104 -4.88 4.23 8.34
CA ILE A 104 -3.89 4.26 9.42
C ILE A 104 -4.66 4.27 10.74
N ASP A 105 -4.48 3.23 11.54
CA ASP A 105 -5.20 3.01 12.79
C ASP A 105 -6.72 3.10 12.62
N ASN A 106 -7.28 2.36 11.66
CA ASN A 106 -8.70 2.34 11.28
C ASN A 106 -9.26 3.63 10.65
N ILE A 107 -8.45 4.69 10.48
CA ILE A 107 -8.89 5.95 9.91
C ILE A 107 -8.43 6.05 8.45
N PRO A 108 -9.34 6.29 7.49
CA PRO A 108 -8.99 6.50 6.09
C PRO A 108 -7.99 7.64 5.91
N VAL A 109 -6.96 7.43 5.10
CA VAL A 109 -5.92 8.45 4.86
C VAL A 109 -6.38 9.42 3.78
N VAL A 110 -6.27 10.73 4.00
CA VAL A 110 -6.48 11.72 2.93
C VAL A 110 -5.41 11.60 1.85
N GLY A 111 -5.84 11.61 0.59
CA GLY A 111 -4.98 11.59 -0.60
C GLY A 111 -5.25 12.76 -1.54
N ASP A 112 -4.59 12.73 -2.71
CA ASP A 112 -4.70 13.77 -3.73
C ASP A 112 -6.14 13.86 -4.26
N THR A 113 -6.81 12.72 -4.47
CA THR A 113 -8.11 12.62 -5.18
C THR A 113 -9.22 11.97 -4.36
N GLY A 114 -9.04 11.73 -3.05
CA GLY A 114 -10.07 11.14 -2.20
C GLY A 114 -9.65 10.82 -0.76
N LEU A 115 -10.54 10.12 -0.04
CA LEU A 115 -10.34 9.69 1.34
C LEU A 115 -10.22 8.16 1.44
N GLY A 116 -9.00 7.69 1.67
CA GLY A 116 -8.63 6.28 1.76
C GLY A 116 -8.47 5.57 0.41
N SER A 117 -8.63 6.26 -0.72
CA SER A 117 -8.48 5.71 -2.07
C SER A 117 -7.39 6.47 -2.84
N ASN A 118 -6.74 5.81 -3.80
CA ASN A 118 -5.59 6.34 -4.57
C ASN A 118 -4.45 6.91 -3.70
N ILE A 119 -4.21 6.31 -2.55
CA ILE A 119 -3.17 6.77 -1.64
C ILE A 119 -1.80 6.37 -2.18
N ASP A 120 -0.90 7.36 -2.29
CA ASP A 120 0.50 7.12 -2.58
C ASP A 120 1.17 6.42 -1.40
N LEU A 121 1.46 5.14 -1.57
CA LEU A 121 2.02 4.27 -0.55
C LEU A 121 3.50 4.58 -0.26
N THR A 122 4.17 5.36 -1.11
CA THR A 122 5.52 5.86 -0.80
C THR A 122 5.52 6.96 0.26
N LYS A 123 4.37 7.60 0.52
CA LYS A 123 4.16 8.65 1.55
C LYS A 123 3.83 8.10 2.95
N ILE A 124 3.85 6.77 3.13
CA ILE A 124 3.54 6.13 4.42
C ILE A 124 4.81 5.47 4.94
N SER A 125 5.47 6.09 5.92
CA SER A 125 6.65 5.53 6.58
C SER A 125 6.32 4.28 7.40
N LEU A 126 7.28 3.35 7.45
CA LEU A 126 7.21 2.16 8.30
C LEU A 126 7.96 2.30 9.64
N SER A 127 8.46 3.50 9.96
CA SER A 127 9.32 3.76 11.13
C SER A 127 8.69 3.41 12.49
N ASN A 128 7.36 3.58 12.63
CA ASN A 128 6.62 3.33 13.88
C ASN A 128 5.44 2.35 13.72
N ILE A 129 5.57 1.38 12.80
CA ILE A 129 4.51 0.43 12.49
C ILE A 129 4.64 -0.82 13.37
N GLU A 130 3.50 -1.28 13.87
CA GLU A 130 3.35 -2.53 14.62
C GLU A 130 3.06 -3.69 13.66
N ARG A 131 2.14 -3.47 12.72
CA ARG A 131 1.79 -4.42 11.66
C ARG A 131 0.98 -3.74 10.55
N ILE A 132 0.87 -4.42 9.42
CA ILE A 132 -0.08 -4.11 8.34
C ILE A 132 -1.10 -5.25 8.30
N GLU A 133 -2.38 -4.92 8.36
CA GLU A 133 -3.50 -5.86 8.23
C GLU A 133 -4.15 -5.69 6.85
N ILE A 134 -4.33 -6.79 6.11
CA ILE A 134 -4.90 -6.81 4.77
C ILE A 134 -6.12 -7.73 4.76
N VAL A 135 -7.25 -7.21 4.29
CA VAL A 135 -8.47 -8.00 4.05
C VAL A 135 -8.82 -7.86 2.57
N LYS A 136 -8.84 -8.99 1.85
CA LYS A 136 -9.22 -9.03 0.43
C LYS A 136 -10.73 -9.26 0.29
N GLY A 137 -11.32 -8.64 -0.72
CA GLY A 137 -12.76 -8.67 -0.99
C GLY A 137 -13.52 -7.49 -0.38
N SER A 138 -14.81 -7.44 -0.70
CA SER A 138 -15.70 -6.32 -0.39
C SER A 138 -15.93 -6.16 1.11
N MET A 139 -15.65 -4.96 1.61
CA MET A 139 -15.80 -4.59 3.02
C MET A 139 -16.70 -3.34 3.19
N GLY A 140 -17.68 -3.16 2.30
CA GLY A 140 -18.54 -1.98 2.25
C GLY A 140 -19.41 -1.78 3.49
N VAL A 141 -19.86 -2.85 4.15
CA VAL A 141 -20.62 -2.71 5.41
C VAL A 141 -19.80 -2.03 6.51
N GLU A 142 -18.53 -2.43 6.66
CA GLU A 142 -17.65 -1.95 7.74
C GLU A 142 -17.00 -0.60 7.43
N TYR A 143 -16.60 -0.37 6.17
CA TYR A 143 -15.76 0.76 5.76
C TYR A 143 -16.34 1.62 4.63
N GLY A 144 -17.55 1.31 4.17
CA GLY A 144 -18.28 2.12 3.20
C GLY A 144 -17.57 2.25 1.85
N ASN A 145 -17.50 3.49 1.37
CA ASN A 145 -17.02 3.85 0.04
C ASN A 145 -15.56 3.43 -0.20
N GLY A 146 -15.31 2.79 -1.36
CA GLY A 146 -13.96 2.52 -1.88
C GLY A 146 -13.31 1.25 -1.33
N ALA A 147 -14.07 0.37 -0.65
CA ALA A 147 -13.57 -0.87 -0.04
C ALA A 147 -14.02 -2.13 -0.79
N LEU A 148 -13.98 -2.11 -2.13
CA LEU A 148 -14.46 -3.22 -2.99
C LEU A 148 -13.43 -4.35 -3.13
N ALA A 149 -12.19 -4.01 -3.49
CA ALA A 149 -11.12 -4.99 -3.67
C ALA A 149 -10.53 -5.43 -2.33
N GLY A 150 -10.59 -4.55 -1.32
CA GLY A 150 -10.13 -4.85 0.02
C GLY A 150 -9.79 -3.61 0.84
N VAL A 151 -9.23 -3.88 2.01
CA VAL A 151 -8.76 -2.90 2.98
C VAL A 151 -7.33 -3.22 3.36
N ILE A 152 -6.46 -2.21 3.37
CA ILE A 152 -5.10 -2.27 3.91
C ILE A 152 -5.05 -1.29 5.08
N ASN A 153 -4.86 -1.80 6.29
CA ASN A 153 -4.85 -1.04 7.53
C ASN A 153 -3.46 -1.09 8.18
N ILE A 154 -2.82 0.07 8.24
CA ILE A 154 -1.50 0.24 8.83
C ILE A 154 -1.67 0.57 10.32
N ILE A 155 -1.26 -0.35 11.18
CA ILE A 155 -1.40 -0.22 12.62
C ILE A 155 -0.09 0.29 13.22
N THR A 156 -0.14 1.45 13.88
CA THR A 156 1.01 2.06 14.55
C THR A 156 1.20 1.50 15.97
N LYS A 157 2.43 1.56 16.48
CA LYS A 157 2.75 1.15 17.86
C LYS A 157 2.18 2.15 18.87
N LYS A 158 1.49 1.65 19.88
CA LYS A 158 0.83 2.46 20.92
C LYS A 158 1.19 2.07 22.35
N ASN A 159 2.15 1.17 22.52
CA ASN A 159 2.65 0.74 23.81
C ASN A 159 4.12 0.33 23.71
N SER A 160 4.76 0.17 24.87
CA SER A 160 6.10 -0.38 25.01
C SER A 160 6.18 -1.17 26.30
N SER A 161 6.90 -2.29 26.30
CA SER A 161 7.18 -3.06 27.52
C SER A 161 8.25 -2.43 28.40
N LYS A 162 9.00 -1.44 27.88
CA LYS A 162 10.07 -0.72 28.60
C LYS A 162 9.64 0.69 28.93
N LYS A 163 10.13 1.25 30.05
CA LYS A 163 9.89 2.65 30.43
C LYS A 163 10.33 3.64 29.34
N LEU A 164 11.51 3.42 28.76
CA LEU A 164 12.02 4.17 27.62
C LEU A 164 12.42 3.18 26.52
N SER A 165 11.99 3.46 25.29
CA SER A 165 12.35 2.73 24.08
C SER A 165 12.83 3.74 23.05
N ILE A 166 14.09 3.65 22.65
CA ILE A 166 14.64 4.48 21.56
C ILE A 166 14.99 3.54 20.43
N ARG A 167 14.54 3.85 19.21
CA ARG A 167 14.98 3.20 17.98
C ARG A 167 15.43 4.26 17.01
N ALA A 168 16.67 4.18 16.54
CA ALA A 168 17.18 5.04 15.49
C ALA A 168 17.75 4.18 14.38
N ALA A 169 17.53 4.54 13.13
CA ALA A 169 18.17 3.85 12.02
C ALA A 169 18.59 4.82 10.92
N VAL A 170 19.70 4.49 10.27
CA VAL A 170 20.16 5.12 9.03
C VAL A 170 20.31 4.02 7.99
N GLN A 171 19.72 4.22 6.82
CA GLN A 171 19.83 3.31 5.69
C GLN A 171 20.27 4.09 4.45
N GLU A 172 21.30 3.55 3.82
CA GLU A 172 21.87 4.04 2.58
C GLU A 172 21.64 2.97 1.51
N GLU A 173 21.10 3.37 0.36
CA GLU A 173 20.72 2.44 -0.70
C GLU A 173 21.14 2.98 -2.08
N THR A 174 21.79 2.12 -2.87
CA THR A 174 22.13 2.42 -4.27
C THR A 174 20.87 2.39 -5.13
N VAL A 175 20.91 3.01 -6.29
CA VAL A 175 19.84 2.92 -7.29
C VAL A 175 20.51 2.50 -8.60
N ARG A 176 20.52 1.20 -8.87
CA ARG A 176 21.38 0.53 -9.87
C ARG A 176 22.85 0.91 -9.70
N ASP A 177 23.45 1.49 -10.74
CA ASP A 177 24.82 1.99 -10.79
C ASP A 177 24.98 3.38 -10.14
N GLY A 178 23.88 4.01 -9.71
CA GLY A 178 23.86 5.28 -9.01
C GLY A 178 24.04 5.15 -7.50
N TYR A 179 25.25 5.39 -7.00
CA TYR A 179 25.50 5.72 -5.59
C TYR A 179 26.78 6.55 -5.44
N ASN A 180 26.74 7.62 -4.65
CA ASN A 180 27.94 8.39 -4.37
C ASN A 180 27.90 9.00 -2.96
N ILE A 181 28.68 8.42 -2.05
CA ILE A 181 28.77 8.91 -0.65
C ILE A 181 29.56 10.23 -0.52
N LYS A 182 30.42 10.56 -1.51
CA LYS A 182 31.27 11.77 -1.51
C LYS A 182 30.59 12.97 -2.18
N LYS A 183 29.83 12.73 -3.25
CA LYS A 183 28.98 13.71 -3.91
C LYS A 183 27.56 13.49 -3.39
N LYS A 184 27.13 14.26 -2.37
CA LYS A 184 25.79 14.23 -1.75
C LYS A 184 24.62 14.18 -2.76
N GLY A 185 24.34 13.07 -3.45
CA GLY A 185 23.26 13.16 -4.43
C GLY A 185 23.00 12.05 -5.43
N LYS A 186 23.48 10.83 -5.25
CA LYS A 186 22.92 9.68 -5.99
C LYS A 186 22.63 8.54 -5.02
N GLY A 187 21.49 7.90 -5.20
CA GLY A 187 20.98 6.86 -4.31
C GLY A 187 19.76 7.31 -3.51
N ARG A 188 19.50 6.57 -2.44
CA ARG A 188 18.41 6.80 -1.50
C ARG A 188 18.95 6.81 -0.08
N HIS A 189 18.60 7.84 0.68
CA HIS A 189 19.10 8.12 2.02
C HIS A 189 17.92 8.18 2.97
N ILE A 190 17.89 7.29 3.98
CA ILE A 190 16.79 7.19 4.92
C ILE A 190 17.32 7.32 6.34
N GLN A 191 16.69 8.16 7.15
CA GLN A 191 16.96 8.28 8.58
C GLN A 191 15.64 8.23 9.34
N ASN A 192 15.62 7.46 10.42
CA ASN A 192 14.48 7.43 11.33
C ASN A 192 14.92 7.50 12.79
N LEU A 193 14.06 8.08 13.60
CA LEU A 193 14.16 8.14 15.05
C LEU A 193 12.77 7.92 15.63
N ASN A 194 12.63 6.96 16.52
CA ASN A 194 11.42 6.68 17.26
C ASN A 194 11.74 6.64 18.76
N VAL A 195 11.02 7.40 19.56
CA VAL A 195 11.18 7.48 21.01
C VAL A 195 9.83 7.22 21.65
N GLY A 196 9.70 6.08 22.33
CA GLY A 196 8.55 5.73 23.16
C GLY A 196 8.88 5.85 24.63
N TYR A 197 7.97 6.41 25.43
CA TYR A 197 8.14 6.59 26.86
C TYR A 197 6.84 6.28 27.61
N ASN A 198 6.90 5.37 28.58
CA ASN A 198 5.83 5.16 29.55
C ASN A 198 6.05 6.13 30.73
N LEU A 199 5.18 7.14 30.86
CA LEU A 199 5.23 8.12 31.95
C LEU A 199 4.93 7.44 33.29
N ASP A 200 3.89 6.62 33.29
CA ASP A 200 3.47 5.73 34.37
C ASP A 200 2.76 4.49 33.78
N ASP A 201 2.04 3.74 34.59
CA ASP A 201 1.34 2.51 34.17
C ASP A 201 0.13 2.77 33.23
N HIS A 202 -0.33 4.02 33.12
CA HIS A 202 -1.51 4.40 32.34
C HIS A 202 -1.16 5.24 31.10
N TRP A 203 -0.12 6.08 31.18
CA TRP A 203 0.26 7.03 30.15
C TRP A 203 1.48 6.57 29.34
N PHE A 204 1.29 6.52 28.02
CA PHE A 204 2.35 6.25 27.05
C PHE A 204 2.43 7.39 26.04
N THR A 205 3.64 7.80 25.68
CA THR A 205 3.87 8.73 24.56
C THR A 205 4.88 8.17 23.57
N ASN A 206 4.72 8.52 22.31
CA ASN A 206 5.65 8.18 21.25
C ASN A 206 5.87 9.37 20.32
N ILE A 207 7.13 9.63 19.98
CA ILE A 207 7.52 10.60 18.95
C ILE A 207 8.32 9.85 17.90
N SER A 208 7.99 10.05 16.63
CA SER A 208 8.65 9.45 15.49
C SER A 208 9.02 10.52 14.47
N PHE A 209 10.23 10.44 13.94
CA PHE A 209 10.70 11.23 12.82
C PHE A 209 11.26 10.30 11.76
N ASN A 210 10.97 10.60 10.49
CA ASN A 210 11.47 9.86 9.35
C ASN A 210 11.82 10.85 8.23
N HIS A 211 13.01 10.71 7.68
CA HIS A 211 13.46 11.40 6.47
C HIS A 211 13.79 10.34 5.42
N ASN A 212 13.21 10.44 4.22
CA ASN A 212 13.47 9.56 3.10
C ASN A 212 13.75 10.43 1.86
N GLN A 213 15.01 10.50 1.48
CA GLN A 213 15.49 11.28 0.35
C GLN A 213 15.89 10.33 -0.79
N PHE A 214 15.14 10.36 -1.88
CA PHE A 214 15.45 9.69 -3.12
C PHE A 214 15.99 10.70 -4.14
N MET A 215 17.24 10.53 -4.57
CA MET A 215 17.91 11.50 -5.44
C MET A 215 17.57 11.36 -6.93
N GLY A 216 16.61 10.48 -7.26
CA GLY A 216 16.24 10.18 -8.63
C GLY A 216 17.20 9.20 -9.31
N TYR A 217 16.78 8.69 -10.46
CA TYR A 217 17.57 7.83 -11.32
C TYR A 217 17.42 8.25 -12.78
N GLU A 218 18.54 8.57 -13.41
CA GLU A 218 18.58 9.10 -14.78
C GLU A 218 18.20 7.99 -15.78
N GLY A 219 18.70 6.77 -15.60
CA GLY A 219 18.39 5.65 -16.49
C GLY A 219 18.83 5.93 -17.92
N GLU A 220 17.91 5.78 -18.87
CA GLU A 220 18.16 6.11 -20.29
C GLU A 220 18.08 7.63 -20.57
N LYS A 221 17.78 8.45 -19.56
CA LYS A 221 17.83 9.92 -19.64
C LYS A 221 19.24 10.43 -19.31
N ALA A 222 19.48 11.70 -19.59
CA ALA A 222 20.77 12.37 -19.43
C ALA A 222 20.77 13.40 -18.28
N GLY A 223 19.82 13.31 -17.35
CA GLY A 223 19.69 14.21 -16.22
C GLY A 223 19.12 15.58 -16.60
N TYR A 224 18.77 16.39 -15.59
CA TYR A 224 18.22 17.74 -15.80
C TYR A 224 19.21 18.74 -16.42
N LYS A 225 20.50 18.38 -16.44
CA LYS A 225 21.58 19.23 -16.96
C LYS A 225 21.82 19.07 -18.45
N TYR A 226 21.20 18.08 -19.09
CA TYR A 226 21.35 17.83 -20.51
C TYR A 226 20.65 18.90 -21.35
N PHE A 227 21.34 19.38 -22.37
CA PHE A 227 20.79 20.23 -23.43
C PHE A 227 21.25 19.70 -24.80
N GLY A 228 20.39 19.76 -25.80
CA GLY A 228 20.66 19.26 -27.14
C GLY A 228 19.38 18.94 -27.90
N GLU A 229 19.50 18.49 -29.15
CA GLU A 229 18.34 18.22 -30.01
C GLU A 229 17.54 16.97 -29.59
N LYS A 230 18.18 16.02 -28.90
CA LYS A 230 17.52 14.81 -28.40
C LYS A 230 16.70 15.10 -27.14
N GLN A 231 15.44 14.65 -27.09
CA GLN A 231 14.52 14.82 -25.95
C GLN A 231 14.78 13.82 -24.81
N ILE A 232 16.03 13.76 -24.34
CA ILE A 232 16.50 12.82 -23.32
C ILE A 232 16.85 13.50 -21.99
N ARG A 233 16.48 14.77 -21.80
CA ARG A 233 16.66 15.47 -20.53
C ARG A 233 15.80 14.84 -19.43
N GLY A 234 16.20 15.05 -18.17
CA GLY A 234 15.42 14.69 -16.98
C GLY A 234 15.79 13.33 -16.41
N TYR A 235 14.84 12.68 -15.75
CA TYR A 235 15.05 11.42 -15.03
C TYR A 235 14.00 10.39 -15.45
N GLU A 236 14.38 9.11 -15.48
CA GLU A 236 13.42 8.02 -15.57
C GLU A 236 12.62 7.89 -14.26
N TRP A 237 13.30 8.10 -13.14
CA TRP A 237 12.69 8.21 -11.80
C TRP A 237 13.06 9.55 -11.18
N ASN A 238 12.06 10.40 -11.00
CA ASN A 238 12.26 11.75 -10.51
C ASN A 238 12.65 11.79 -9.01
N PRO A 239 13.51 12.74 -8.59
CA PRO A 239 13.90 12.88 -7.20
C PRO A 239 12.73 13.32 -6.30
N LYS A 240 12.76 12.82 -5.08
CA LYS A 240 11.70 12.98 -4.07
C LYS A 240 12.32 13.07 -2.67
N ASP A 241 11.96 14.09 -1.91
CA ASP A 241 12.45 14.30 -0.54
C ASP A 241 11.28 14.36 0.43
N GLN A 242 11.24 13.45 1.41
CA GLN A 242 10.08 13.27 2.29
C GLN A 242 10.46 13.33 3.76
N TYR A 243 9.80 14.21 4.51
CA TYR A 243 9.91 14.30 5.97
C TYR A 243 8.57 13.94 6.59
N GLU A 244 8.59 13.05 7.58
CA GLU A 244 7.42 12.69 8.37
C GLU A 244 7.75 12.82 9.85
N ALA A 245 6.88 13.50 10.60
CA ALA A 245 6.94 13.60 12.04
C ALA A 245 5.59 13.19 12.64
N THR A 246 5.61 12.31 13.63
CA THR A 246 4.40 11.84 14.33
C THR A 246 4.61 11.97 15.83
N ALA A 247 3.61 12.46 16.54
CA ALA A 247 3.53 12.44 18.00
C ALA A 247 2.24 11.77 18.44
N LEU A 248 2.32 10.89 19.44
CA LEU A 248 1.21 10.16 20.01
C LEU A 248 1.26 10.25 21.54
N VAL A 249 0.08 10.41 22.13
CA VAL A 249 -0.15 10.19 23.57
C VAL A 249 -1.31 9.23 23.72
N ARG A 250 -1.15 8.23 24.57
CA ARG A 250 -2.16 7.23 24.93
C ARG A 250 -2.34 7.23 26.43
N TYR A 251 -3.58 7.11 26.85
CA TYR A 251 -3.98 6.83 28.22
C TYR A 251 -4.76 5.53 28.27
N THR A 252 -4.56 4.72 29.30
CA THR A 252 -5.37 3.53 29.55
C THR A 252 -5.51 3.29 31.04
N LYS A 253 -6.76 3.23 31.51
CA LYS A 253 -7.09 2.89 32.89
C LYS A 253 -8.44 2.18 32.93
N ASP A 254 -8.52 1.12 33.73
CA ASP A 254 -9.74 0.32 33.91
C ASP A 254 -10.31 -0.17 32.56
N LYS A 255 -11.52 0.24 32.22
CA LYS A 255 -12.23 -0.12 30.99
C LYS A 255 -12.11 0.94 29.89
N THR A 256 -11.27 1.96 30.08
CA THR A 256 -11.15 3.10 29.15
C THR A 256 -9.72 3.23 28.64
N SER A 257 -9.57 3.28 27.33
CA SER A 257 -8.33 3.61 26.64
C SER A 257 -8.61 4.68 25.61
N PHE A 258 -7.76 5.69 25.50
CA PHE A 258 -7.81 6.63 24.39
C PHE A 258 -6.42 6.98 23.93
N PHE A 259 -6.29 7.42 22.68
CA PHE A 259 -5.07 8.06 22.21
C PHE A 259 -5.38 9.25 21.33
N TYR A 260 -4.47 10.22 21.37
CA TYR A 260 -4.41 11.30 20.40
C TYR A 260 -3.09 11.19 19.64
N LYS A 261 -3.16 11.25 18.31
CA LYS A 261 -2.02 11.20 17.42
C LYS A 261 -2.08 12.35 16.43
N VAL A 262 -0.96 13.03 16.25
CA VAL A 262 -0.77 14.03 15.20
C VAL A 262 0.39 13.61 14.32
N SER A 263 0.18 13.64 13.01
CA SER A 263 1.19 13.32 12.00
C SER A 263 1.29 14.46 11.00
N TYR A 264 2.52 14.84 10.66
CA TYR A 264 2.85 15.82 9.63
C TYR A 264 3.75 15.16 8.59
N LEU A 265 3.43 15.34 7.31
CA LEU A 265 4.24 14.97 6.17
C LEU A 265 4.54 16.21 5.33
N ASN A 266 5.81 16.39 4.97
CA ASN A 266 6.25 17.27 3.89
C ASN A 266 6.91 16.42 2.80
N GLU A 267 6.54 16.64 1.55
CA GLU A 267 7.18 16.01 0.40
C GLU A 267 7.50 17.05 -0.66
N LYS A 268 8.75 17.06 -1.13
CA LYS A 268 9.16 17.74 -2.35
C LYS A 268 9.40 16.72 -3.45
N PHE A 269 8.81 16.95 -4.62
CA PHE A 269 8.97 16.10 -5.79
C PHE A 269 9.29 16.98 -7.01
N ASN A 270 10.43 16.71 -7.64
CA ASN A 270 10.91 17.53 -8.75
C ASN A 270 10.73 16.79 -10.07
N PHE A 271 9.87 17.32 -10.92
CA PHE A 271 9.68 16.83 -12.28
C PHE A 271 10.52 17.68 -13.24
N TYR A 272 11.46 17.02 -13.92
CA TYR A 272 12.30 17.66 -14.93
C TYR A 272 11.78 17.34 -16.32
N ASN A 273 11.39 18.37 -17.05
CA ASN A 273 10.81 18.22 -18.37
C ASN A 273 11.86 17.68 -19.35
N PRO A 274 11.56 16.58 -20.08
CA PRO A 274 12.49 16.04 -21.07
C PRO A 274 12.68 16.96 -22.28
N VAL A 275 11.79 17.95 -22.46
CA VAL A 275 11.83 18.91 -23.56
C VAL A 275 12.73 20.09 -23.23
N SER A 276 13.72 20.34 -24.09
CA SER A 276 14.52 21.57 -24.11
C SER A 276 14.29 22.36 -25.40
N ILE A 277 14.09 23.66 -25.28
CA ILE A 277 13.84 24.59 -26.39
C ILE A 277 15.11 25.39 -26.64
N ARG A 278 15.60 25.41 -27.88
CA ARG A 278 16.76 26.21 -28.29
C ARG A 278 16.30 27.65 -28.54
N GLU A 279 16.81 28.59 -27.76
CA GLU A 279 16.51 30.01 -27.88
C GLU A 279 17.72 30.79 -28.41
N PRO A 280 17.60 31.55 -29.52
CA PRO A 280 18.69 32.40 -30.01
C PRO A 280 19.03 33.51 -29.00
N LEU A 281 20.32 33.77 -28.79
CA LEU A 281 20.77 34.87 -27.92
C LEU A 281 20.69 36.24 -28.62
N ASN A 282 20.48 36.26 -29.94
CA ASN A 282 20.46 37.48 -30.77
C ASN A 282 21.69 38.39 -30.55
N ASP A 283 22.83 37.79 -30.23
CA ASP A 283 24.10 38.44 -29.89
C ASP A 283 24.91 38.90 -31.12
N GLY A 284 24.35 38.76 -32.32
CA GLY A 284 25.04 39.02 -33.59
C GLY A 284 26.12 38.00 -33.95
N GLN A 285 26.38 36.99 -33.10
CA GLN A 285 27.39 35.94 -33.30
C GLN A 285 26.75 34.55 -33.52
N GLY A 286 25.42 34.47 -33.49
CA GLY A 286 24.68 33.23 -33.73
C GLY A 286 24.60 32.33 -32.48
N GLY A 287 24.88 32.87 -31.29
CA GLY A 287 24.76 32.15 -30.03
C GLY A 287 23.32 31.70 -29.74
N ALA A 288 23.18 30.62 -28.97
CA ALA A 288 21.89 30.15 -28.48
C ALA A 288 22.01 29.56 -27.07
N THR A 289 20.95 29.69 -26.29
CA THR A 289 20.76 28.97 -25.03
C THR A 289 19.72 27.86 -25.20
N TYR A 290 19.60 27.00 -24.19
CA TYR A 290 18.58 25.96 -24.14
C TYR A 290 17.78 26.12 -22.86
N LEU A 291 16.48 26.32 -23.01
CA LEU A 291 15.55 26.51 -21.90
C LEU A 291 14.72 25.24 -21.67
N ALA A 292 14.36 24.97 -20.42
CA ALA A 292 13.37 23.97 -20.05
C ALA A 292 12.33 24.58 -19.12
N SER A 293 11.08 24.11 -19.20
CA SER A 293 10.03 24.41 -18.22
C SER A 293 9.89 23.24 -17.27
N ASP A 294 10.52 23.34 -16.10
CA ASP A 294 10.49 22.34 -15.05
C ASP A 294 9.42 22.62 -14.01
N ARG A 295 9.10 21.62 -13.19
CA ARG A 295 8.07 21.72 -12.16
C ARG A 295 8.52 21.13 -10.83
N GLU A 296 8.30 21.87 -9.76
CA GLU A 296 8.38 21.34 -8.40
C GLU A 296 6.96 21.16 -7.84
N TYR A 297 6.75 20.03 -7.17
CA TYR A 297 5.57 19.77 -6.35
C TYR A 297 5.95 19.75 -4.88
N ASN A 298 5.15 20.43 -4.05
CA ASN A 298 5.31 20.45 -2.60
C ASN A 298 4.01 20.00 -1.93
N THR A 299 4.03 18.84 -1.29
CA THR A 299 2.87 18.28 -0.58
C THR A 299 3.04 18.44 0.92
N ASN A 300 2.06 19.06 1.57
CA ASN A 300 1.96 19.11 3.03
C ASN A 300 0.71 18.36 3.47
N ARG A 301 0.84 17.43 4.42
CA ARG A 301 -0.28 16.71 5.00
C ARG A 301 -0.25 16.75 6.52
N TRP A 302 -1.34 17.19 7.13
CA TRP A 302 -1.61 17.09 8.56
C TRP A 302 -2.69 16.05 8.81
N LEU A 303 -2.50 15.23 9.83
CA LEU A 303 -3.38 14.14 10.19
C LEU A 303 -3.53 14.12 11.71
N HIS A 304 -4.67 14.62 12.20
CA HIS A 304 -5.04 14.54 13.61
C HIS A 304 -5.98 13.37 13.80
N GLN A 305 -5.72 12.51 14.78
CA GLN A 305 -6.51 11.33 15.08
C GLN A 305 -6.75 11.25 16.59
N PHE A 306 -8.01 11.11 16.98
CA PHE A 306 -8.41 10.80 18.34
C PHE A 306 -9.21 9.51 18.32
N ASN A 307 -8.76 8.51 19.09
CA ASN A 307 -9.49 7.27 19.28
C ASN A 307 -9.82 7.12 20.77
N ILE A 308 -11.03 6.63 21.05
CA ILE A 308 -11.46 6.24 22.39
C ILE A 308 -12.13 4.88 22.35
N GLN A 309 -11.80 4.04 23.32
CA GLN A 309 -12.42 2.76 23.58
C GLN A 309 -12.83 2.75 25.05
N THR A 310 -14.10 2.53 25.33
CA THR A 310 -14.60 2.53 26.71
C THR A 310 -15.80 1.61 26.88
N ASN A 311 -16.05 1.18 28.12
CA ASN A 311 -17.30 0.50 28.46
C ASN A 311 -18.28 1.48 29.12
N LEU A 312 -19.44 1.65 28.50
CA LEU A 312 -20.59 2.38 29.03
C LEU A 312 -21.52 1.36 29.71
N GLY A 313 -21.19 0.97 30.94
CA GLY A 313 -21.80 -0.19 31.60
C GLY A 313 -21.32 -1.50 30.99
N HIS A 314 -22.21 -2.28 30.38
CA HIS A 314 -21.87 -3.49 29.61
C HIS A 314 -21.62 -3.20 28.13
N ILE A 315 -22.14 -2.08 27.60
CA ILE A 315 -21.96 -1.68 26.20
C ILE A 315 -20.52 -1.22 26.00
N ARG A 316 -19.87 -1.73 24.95
CA ARG A 316 -18.55 -1.27 24.50
C ARG A 316 -18.73 -0.20 23.45
N TYR A 317 -18.08 0.94 23.62
CA TYR A 317 -18.01 2.02 22.66
C TYR A 317 -16.59 2.18 22.12
N MET A 318 -16.46 2.26 20.78
CA MET A 318 -15.24 2.65 20.10
C MET A 318 -15.54 3.84 19.19
N GLY A 319 -14.82 4.95 19.40
CA GLY A 319 -14.94 6.17 18.60
C GLY A 319 -13.61 6.52 17.96
N ASP A 320 -13.63 6.82 16.66
CA ASP A 320 -12.52 7.26 15.83
C ASP A 320 -12.86 8.62 15.23
N PHE A 321 -12.07 9.65 15.54
CA PHE A 321 -12.30 11.02 15.08
C PHE A 321 -11.03 11.55 14.43
N SER A 322 -11.16 12.23 13.29
CA SER A 322 -10.02 12.78 12.58
C SER A 322 -10.32 14.10 11.90
N TYR A 323 -9.34 14.99 11.95
CA TYR A 323 -9.24 16.15 11.08
C TYR A 323 -7.97 16.00 10.25
N GLN A 324 -8.11 16.05 8.93
CA GLN A 324 -7.00 15.87 8.00
C GLN A 324 -6.98 17.00 6.99
N LYS A 325 -5.78 17.41 6.61
CA LYS A 325 -5.58 18.42 5.59
C LYS A 325 -4.42 18.02 4.71
N GLN A 326 -4.61 18.02 3.41
CA GLN A 326 -3.53 17.87 2.44
C GLN A 326 -3.56 19.02 1.44
N ASP A 327 -2.41 19.61 1.15
CA ASP A 327 -2.24 20.62 0.11
C ASP A 327 -0.99 20.26 -0.69
N ARG A 328 -1.21 19.74 -1.90
CA ARG A 328 -0.18 19.50 -2.90
C ARG A 328 -0.14 20.70 -3.81
N LYS A 329 0.90 21.49 -3.70
CA LYS A 329 1.15 22.66 -4.51
C LYS A 329 2.15 22.37 -5.61
N PHE A 330 2.16 23.21 -6.63
CA PHE A 330 3.16 23.20 -7.69
C PHE A 330 3.53 24.61 -8.13
N PHE A 331 4.72 24.75 -8.67
CA PHE A 331 5.10 25.90 -9.47
C PHE A 331 5.96 25.44 -10.64
N ASP A 332 5.80 26.11 -11.77
CA ASP A 332 6.65 25.93 -12.94
C ASP A 332 7.76 26.97 -12.91
N TYR A 333 8.94 26.60 -13.38
CA TYR A 333 10.04 27.54 -13.55
C TYR A 333 10.76 27.30 -14.88
N SER A 334 11.21 28.41 -15.48
CA SER A 334 12.05 28.37 -16.67
C SER A 334 13.50 28.27 -16.24
N TYR A 335 14.19 27.26 -16.76
CA TYR A 335 15.57 26.94 -16.41
C TYR A 335 16.47 27.09 -17.63
N ASP A 336 17.46 27.98 -17.53
CA ASP A 336 18.55 28.04 -18.49
C ASP A 336 19.51 26.88 -18.22
N ILE A 337 19.48 25.90 -19.12
CA ILE A 337 20.22 24.67 -18.93
C ILE A 337 21.73 24.95 -19.00
N PRO A 338 22.31 25.57 -20.04
CA PRO A 338 23.75 25.83 -20.09
C PRO A 338 24.28 26.66 -18.90
N ASN A 339 23.58 27.75 -18.54
CA ASN A 339 24.01 28.69 -17.50
C ASN A 339 23.72 28.21 -16.07
N ARG A 340 22.89 27.16 -15.93
CA ARG A 340 22.52 26.55 -14.63
C ARG A 340 21.75 27.50 -13.72
N THR A 341 20.87 28.31 -14.31
CA THR A 341 20.13 29.36 -13.60
C THR A 341 18.65 29.28 -13.90
N THR A 342 17.84 29.40 -12.85
CA THR A 342 16.41 29.67 -13.00
C THR A 342 16.23 31.11 -13.50
N LEU A 343 15.54 31.27 -14.63
CA LEU A 343 15.29 32.58 -15.25
C LEU A 343 14.02 33.23 -14.70
N SER A 344 13.00 32.42 -14.44
CA SER A 344 11.70 32.88 -13.96
C SER A 344 10.98 31.76 -13.22
N GLU A 345 10.26 32.13 -12.16
CA GLU A 345 9.39 31.23 -11.41
C GLU A 345 7.95 31.72 -11.55
N LYS A 346 7.03 30.83 -11.93
CA LYS A 346 5.60 31.12 -11.86
C LYS A 346 5.16 31.08 -10.39
N PRO A 347 4.06 31.78 -10.04
CA PRO A 347 3.50 31.70 -8.69
C PRO A 347 3.18 30.25 -8.28
N GLU A 348 3.39 29.95 -7.01
CA GLU A 348 2.97 28.66 -6.43
C GLU A 348 1.44 28.57 -6.39
N ASN A 349 0.90 27.47 -6.92
CA ASN A 349 -0.53 27.19 -6.96
C ASN A 349 -0.83 25.85 -6.31
N SER A 350 -1.96 25.75 -5.59
CA SER A 350 -2.47 24.43 -5.18
C SER A 350 -2.81 23.61 -6.41
N TYR A 351 -2.25 22.41 -6.53
CA TYR A 351 -2.64 21.42 -7.52
C TYR A 351 -3.85 20.63 -7.02
N TYR A 352 -3.72 20.04 -5.83
CA TYR A 352 -4.79 19.37 -5.10
C TYR A 352 -4.81 19.84 -3.65
N LYS A 353 -5.99 20.16 -3.13
CA LYS A 353 -6.15 20.51 -1.74
C LYS A 353 -7.43 19.92 -1.17
N THR A 354 -7.30 19.24 -0.04
CA THR A 354 -8.39 18.50 0.59
C THR A 354 -8.36 18.74 2.09
N ASP A 355 -9.49 19.19 2.64
CA ASP A 355 -9.75 19.28 4.08
C ASP A 355 -10.85 18.25 4.42
N VAL A 356 -10.61 17.40 5.42
CA VAL A 356 -11.50 16.29 5.80
C VAL A 356 -11.81 16.34 7.29
N ILE A 357 -13.09 16.22 7.65
CA ILE A 357 -13.54 15.86 8.99
C ILE A 357 -14.15 14.46 8.90
N TYR A 358 -13.60 13.53 9.67
CA TYR A 358 -14.03 12.14 9.71
C TYR A 358 -14.42 11.75 11.14
N SER A 359 -15.52 11.03 11.29
CA SER A 359 -15.95 10.48 12.57
C SER A 359 -16.60 9.12 12.37
N ARG A 360 -16.20 8.13 13.14
CA ARG A 360 -16.79 6.79 13.15
C ARG A 360 -17.00 6.35 14.59
N GLY A 361 -18.23 5.92 14.90
CA GLY A 361 -18.56 5.39 16.21
C GLY A 361 -19.15 3.99 16.10
N MET A 362 -18.79 3.11 17.01
CA MET A 362 -19.29 1.73 17.09
C MET A 362 -19.68 1.40 18.52
N PHE A 363 -20.85 0.80 18.68
CA PHE A 363 -21.39 0.31 19.93
C PHE A 363 -21.61 -1.18 19.80
N SER A 364 -21.16 -1.98 20.78
CA SER A 364 -21.32 -3.43 20.78
C SER A 364 -21.53 -3.96 22.20
N ASN A 365 -21.71 -5.28 22.37
CA ASN A 365 -21.96 -5.93 23.64
C ASN A 365 -23.23 -5.42 24.35
N PHE A 366 -24.33 -5.23 23.62
CA PHE A 366 -25.61 -4.77 24.18
C PHE A 366 -26.31 -5.82 25.04
N LEU A 367 -26.01 -7.11 24.84
CA LEU A 367 -26.73 -8.22 25.46
C LEU A 367 -25.87 -9.04 26.44
N ASP A 368 -24.59 -8.68 26.59
CA ASP A 368 -23.59 -9.39 27.41
C ASP A 368 -23.59 -10.93 27.18
N SER A 369 -23.79 -11.34 25.93
CA SER A 369 -23.98 -12.74 25.55
C SER A 369 -22.88 -13.18 24.59
N LYS A 370 -22.23 -14.30 24.92
CA LYS A 370 -21.26 -14.95 24.03
C LYS A 370 -21.93 -15.66 22.85
N LYS A 371 -23.23 -15.98 22.93
CA LYS A 371 -23.96 -16.64 21.86
C LYS A 371 -24.37 -15.67 20.76
N PHE A 372 -24.75 -14.46 21.13
CA PHE A 372 -25.27 -13.46 20.20
C PHE A 372 -24.90 -12.07 20.69
N ASP A 373 -24.20 -11.32 19.86
CA ASP A 373 -23.90 -9.91 20.05
C ASP A 373 -24.20 -9.15 18.75
N PHE A 374 -24.39 -7.84 18.83
CA PHE A 374 -24.52 -7.02 17.63
C PHE A 374 -23.76 -5.70 17.82
N GLN A 375 -23.31 -5.14 16.70
CA GLN A 375 -22.65 -3.87 16.63
C GLN A 375 -23.50 -2.89 15.82
N LEU A 376 -23.78 -1.74 16.41
CA LEU A 376 -24.36 -0.59 15.71
C LEU A 376 -23.26 0.45 15.53
N GLY A 377 -23.14 1.00 14.32
CA GLY A 377 -22.17 2.06 14.07
C GLY A 377 -22.65 3.13 13.11
N TYR A 378 -21.96 4.25 13.15
CA TYR A 378 -22.13 5.36 12.23
C TYR A 378 -20.78 5.79 11.67
N GLU A 379 -20.81 6.46 10.52
CA GLU A 379 -19.67 7.09 9.88
C GLU A 379 -20.09 8.42 9.29
N LEU A 380 -19.28 9.46 9.50
CA LEU A 380 -19.43 10.79 8.96
C LEU A 380 -18.15 11.14 8.22
N ASP A 381 -18.29 11.55 6.96
CA ASP A 381 -17.22 12.07 6.13
C ASP A 381 -17.67 13.42 5.56
N TYR A 382 -16.97 14.48 5.95
CA TYR A 382 -17.09 15.79 5.33
C TYR A 382 -15.76 16.11 4.64
N THR A 383 -15.77 16.06 3.31
CA THR A 383 -14.61 16.34 2.48
C THR A 383 -14.82 17.62 1.68
N ASN A 384 -13.93 18.60 1.86
CA ASN A 384 -13.88 19.84 1.10
C ASN A 384 -12.63 19.82 0.20
N GLY A 385 -12.85 19.72 -1.12
CA GLY A 385 -11.81 19.52 -2.11
C GLY A 385 -11.67 20.68 -3.09
N TYR A 386 -10.44 20.87 -3.56
CA TYR A 386 -10.03 21.79 -4.62
C TYR A 386 -9.08 21.06 -5.55
N ALA A 387 -9.33 21.12 -6.86
CA ALA A 387 -8.38 20.71 -7.87
C ALA A 387 -8.16 21.84 -8.88
N SER A 388 -6.89 22.07 -9.22
CA SER A 388 -6.50 22.99 -10.29
C SER A 388 -6.50 22.24 -11.61
N LEU A 389 -7.14 22.83 -12.61
CA LEU A 389 -7.07 22.39 -13.99
C LEU A 389 -5.67 22.69 -14.53
N ILE A 390 -4.81 21.69 -14.72
CA ILE A 390 -3.56 21.89 -15.45
C ILE A 390 -3.85 21.79 -16.94
N ALA A 391 -4.45 22.83 -17.53
CA ALA A 391 -4.38 23.08 -18.97
C ALA A 391 -3.26 24.08 -19.25
N GLY A 392 -2.42 23.81 -20.26
CA GLY A 392 -1.52 24.83 -20.80
C GLY A 392 -2.33 26.01 -21.34
N ASP A 393 -1.90 27.23 -21.02
CA ASP A 393 -2.37 28.57 -21.45
C ASP A 393 -3.87 28.90 -21.48
N PHE A 394 -4.77 28.01 -21.05
CA PHE A 394 -6.21 28.28 -20.91
C PHE A 394 -6.65 28.09 -19.45
N PHE A 395 -6.36 29.07 -18.60
CA PHE A 395 -6.91 29.13 -17.24
C PHE A 395 -8.29 29.79 -17.29
N GLU A 396 -9.28 29.27 -16.53
CA GLU A 396 -10.13 30.22 -15.78
C GLU A 396 -11.02 29.70 -14.64
N LYS A 397 -11.20 28.39 -14.37
CA LYS A 397 -11.99 28.00 -13.18
C LYS A 397 -11.42 26.84 -12.39
N SER A 398 -10.70 27.16 -11.31
CA SER A 398 -10.47 26.21 -10.24
C SER A 398 -11.80 25.77 -9.65
N LEU A 399 -11.96 24.47 -9.44
CA LEU A 399 -13.19 23.92 -8.89
C LEU A 399 -13.01 23.77 -7.38
N LYS A 400 -14.02 24.19 -6.61
CA LYS A 400 -14.16 23.92 -5.17
C LYS A 400 -15.47 23.19 -4.96
N ARG A 401 -15.44 22.04 -4.30
CA ARG A 401 -16.67 21.31 -3.93
C ARG A 401 -16.54 20.69 -2.55
N LYS A 402 -17.72 20.47 -1.96
CA LYS A 402 -17.90 19.82 -0.67
C LYS A 402 -18.72 18.57 -0.91
N ILE A 403 -18.34 17.48 -0.27
CA ILE A 403 -19.08 16.22 -0.27
C ILE A 403 -19.26 15.86 1.19
N PHE A 404 -20.51 15.71 1.60
CA PHE A 404 -20.87 15.15 2.89
C PHE A 404 -21.50 13.78 2.70
N THR A 405 -21.00 12.78 3.42
CA THR A 405 -21.54 11.42 3.44
C THR A 405 -21.81 11.02 4.89
N TYR A 406 -22.98 10.45 5.12
CA TYR A 406 -23.37 9.82 6.37
C TYR A 406 -23.68 8.35 6.14
N GLY A 407 -23.01 7.46 6.88
CA GLY A 407 -23.28 6.04 6.88
C GLY A 407 -23.78 5.59 8.25
N THR A 408 -24.75 4.69 8.25
CA THR A 408 -25.11 3.90 9.43
C THR A 408 -25.01 2.43 9.08
N PHE A 409 -24.45 1.63 9.98
CA PHE A 409 -24.25 0.20 9.76
C PHE A 409 -24.60 -0.61 11.00
N LEU A 410 -25.03 -1.84 10.77
CA LEU A 410 -25.40 -2.80 11.78
C LEU A 410 -24.86 -4.16 11.37
N SER A 411 -24.25 -4.88 12.30
CA SER A 411 -23.88 -6.28 12.13
C SER A 411 -24.24 -7.08 13.37
N ALA A 412 -24.62 -8.34 13.19
CA ALA A 412 -24.92 -9.24 14.30
C ALA A 412 -23.98 -10.43 14.25
N GLU A 413 -23.26 -10.73 15.33
CA GLU A 413 -22.42 -11.91 15.45
C GLU A 413 -23.17 -12.99 16.23
N TRP A 414 -23.50 -14.09 15.55
CA TRP A 414 -24.21 -15.23 16.11
C TRP A 414 -23.29 -16.45 16.16
N ASN A 415 -22.88 -16.82 17.37
CA ASN A 415 -22.20 -18.09 17.65
C ASN A 415 -23.26 -19.19 17.81
N VAL A 416 -23.70 -19.74 16.67
CA VAL A 416 -24.69 -20.83 16.60
C VAL A 416 -24.21 -22.05 17.40
N SER A 417 -22.90 -22.31 17.40
CA SER A 417 -22.23 -23.28 18.27
C SER A 417 -20.80 -22.82 18.57
N ASP A 418 -20.07 -23.53 19.42
CA ASP A 418 -18.64 -23.26 19.69
C ASP A 418 -17.76 -23.38 18.44
N LYS A 419 -18.24 -24.09 17.41
CA LYS A 419 -17.53 -24.30 16.15
C LYS A 419 -18.03 -23.42 15.02
N PHE A 420 -19.27 -22.96 15.04
CA PHE A 420 -19.89 -22.26 13.92
C PHE A 420 -20.39 -20.88 14.33
N SER A 421 -19.88 -19.87 13.65
CA SER A 421 -20.22 -18.45 13.85
C SER A 421 -20.71 -17.85 12.54
N LEU A 422 -21.72 -17.00 12.59
CA LEU A 422 -22.30 -16.28 11.46
C LEU A 422 -22.30 -14.78 11.77
N ARG A 423 -22.06 -13.94 10.76
CA ARG A 423 -22.12 -12.48 10.87
C ARG A 423 -22.79 -11.83 9.66
N PRO A 424 -24.11 -11.67 9.65
CA PRO A 424 -24.78 -10.76 8.73
C PRO A 424 -24.48 -9.31 9.10
N GLY A 425 -24.47 -8.44 8.09
CA GLY A 425 -24.39 -7.01 8.29
C GLY A 425 -25.02 -6.22 7.15
N ALA A 426 -25.45 -5.00 7.45
CA ALA A 426 -26.05 -4.08 6.51
C ALA A 426 -25.58 -2.65 6.79
N ARG A 427 -25.51 -1.83 5.74
CA ARG A 427 -25.15 -0.42 5.80
C ARG A 427 -26.02 0.38 4.85
N LEU A 428 -26.48 1.53 5.32
CA LEU A 428 -27.06 2.58 4.49
C LEU A 428 -26.12 3.78 4.49
N SER A 429 -25.70 4.23 3.31
CA SER A 429 -24.90 5.44 3.12
C SER A 429 -25.70 6.46 2.33
N VAL A 430 -25.85 7.66 2.89
CA VAL A 430 -26.51 8.82 2.29
C VAL A 430 -25.45 9.84 1.95
N SER A 431 -25.55 10.44 0.77
CA SER A 431 -24.65 11.49 0.28
C SER A 431 -25.46 12.69 -0.17
N GLU A 432 -24.92 13.90 0.01
CA GLU A 432 -25.51 15.12 -0.56
C GLU A 432 -25.41 15.18 -2.09
N ASN A 433 -24.46 14.45 -2.67
CA ASN A 433 -24.10 14.55 -4.09
C ASN A 433 -24.39 13.29 -4.91
N PHE A 434 -24.69 12.17 -4.25
CA PHE A 434 -24.81 10.87 -4.92
C PHE A 434 -26.02 10.10 -4.40
N ASP A 435 -26.48 9.16 -5.22
CA ASP A 435 -27.54 8.22 -4.85
C ASP A 435 -27.20 7.49 -3.55
N ASN A 436 -28.23 7.24 -2.74
CA ASN A 436 -28.12 6.45 -1.51
C ASN A 436 -27.61 5.05 -1.84
N GLN A 437 -26.66 4.56 -1.05
CA GLN A 437 -26.02 3.26 -1.25
C GLN A 437 -26.40 2.31 -0.12
N PHE A 438 -26.81 1.10 -0.50
CA PHE A 438 -27.14 0.04 0.45
C PHE A 438 -26.16 -1.12 0.29
N ASN A 439 -25.35 -1.36 1.33
CA ASN A 439 -24.42 -2.48 1.34
C ASN A 439 -24.88 -3.55 2.32
N TYR A 440 -24.57 -4.81 2.02
CA TYR A 440 -24.91 -5.95 2.85
C TYR A 440 -23.81 -7.00 2.76
N SER A 441 -23.71 -7.81 3.81
CA SER A 441 -22.68 -8.83 3.93
C SER A 441 -23.19 -10.02 4.73
N LEU A 442 -22.60 -11.19 4.46
CA LEU A 442 -22.78 -12.40 5.24
C LEU A 442 -21.44 -13.10 5.35
N SER A 443 -20.92 -13.19 6.57
CA SER A 443 -19.71 -13.94 6.86
C SER A 443 -20.01 -15.15 7.72
N ALA A 444 -19.31 -16.25 7.51
CA ALA A 444 -19.44 -17.46 8.29
C ALA A 444 -18.05 -18.02 8.60
N ARG A 445 -17.90 -18.59 9.79
CA ARG A 445 -16.68 -19.27 10.24
C ARG A 445 -17.06 -20.63 10.81
N LEU A 446 -16.38 -21.67 10.35
CA LEU A 446 -16.47 -23.03 10.87
C LEU A 446 -15.09 -23.48 11.37
N LYS A 447 -14.96 -23.65 12.68
CA LYS A 447 -13.82 -24.30 13.34
C LYS A 447 -13.92 -25.82 13.16
N THR A 448 -13.22 -26.37 12.17
CA THR A 448 -13.23 -27.81 11.88
C THR A 448 -12.35 -28.59 12.87
N SER A 449 -11.28 -27.97 13.39
CA SER A 449 -10.45 -28.46 14.49
C SER A 449 -9.80 -27.30 15.26
N GLU A 450 -9.01 -27.58 16.31
CA GLU A 450 -8.33 -26.53 17.10
C GLU A 450 -7.44 -25.60 16.27
N ASN A 451 -6.82 -26.13 15.21
CA ASN A 451 -5.92 -25.39 14.32
C ASN A 451 -6.48 -25.27 12.90
N SER A 452 -7.80 -25.37 12.71
CA SER A 452 -8.40 -25.35 11.37
C SER A 452 -9.69 -24.56 11.33
N ASN A 453 -9.73 -23.55 10.45
CA ASN A 453 -10.88 -22.68 10.27
C ASN A 453 -11.21 -22.55 8.78
N LEU A 454 -12.45 -22.87 8.44
CA LEU A 454 -13.04 -22.58 7.14
C LEU A 454 -13.90 -21.32 7.26
N ARG A 455 -13.82 -20.44 6.27
CA ARG A 455 -14.53 -19.15 6.24
C ARG A 455 -15.22 -18.99 4.91
N GLY A 456 -16.47 -18.56 4.94
CA GLY A 456 -17.21 -18.08 3.77
C GLY A 456 -17.53 -16.61 3.99
N VAL A 457 -17.20 -15.74 3.04
CA VAL A 457 -17.41 -14.30 3.15
C VAL A 457 -18.07 -13.80 1.89
N PHE A 458 -19.27 -13.26 2.03
CA PHE A 458 -19.96 -12.49 1.00
C PHE A 458 -20.10 -11.05 1.46
N GLY A 459 -19.86 -10.09 0.57
CA GLY A 459 -20.02 -8.67 0.87
C GLY A 459 -20.23 -7.84 -0.38
N THR A 460 -20.96 -6.74 -0.24
CA THR A 460 -21.09 -5.69 -1.27
C THR A 460 -20.34 -4.43 -0.85
N ALA A 461 -19.94 -3.64 -1.84
CA ALA A 461 -19.32 -2.34 -1.65
C ALA A 461 -19.63 -1.45 -2.85
N ASN A 462 -19.68 -0.14 -2.60
CA ASN A 462 -19.85 0.87 -3.63
C ASN A 462 -18.59 1.74 -3.76
N ARG A 463 -18.47 2.41 -4.91
CA ARG A 463 -17.50 3.47 -5.14
C ARG A 463 -18.21 4.73 -5.61
N TYR A 464 -18.13 5.81 -4.84
CA TYR A 464 -18.53 7.12 -5.29
C TYR A 464 -17.54 7.64 -6.35
N PRO A 465 -18.02 8.34 -7.39
CA PRO A 465 -17.14 9.02 -8.33
C PRO A 465 -16.16 9.94 -7.59
N THR A 466 -14.90 9.92 -8.01
CA THR A 466 -13.89 10.83 -7.49
C THR A 466 -14.14 12.24 -8.00
N TYR A 467 -13.51 13.21 -7.31
CA TYR A 467 -13.56 14.60 -7.70
C TYR A 467 -13.11 14.81 -9.16
N ASP A 468 -12.03 14.14 -9.56
CA ASP A 468 -11.47 14.26 -10.90
C ASP A 468 -12.41 13.69 -11.97
N GLU A 469 -13.05 12.55 -11.70
CA GLU A 469 -14.00 11.93 -12.63
C GLU A 469 -15.23 12.81 -12.87
N LEU A 470 -15.68 13.53 -11.84
CA LEU A 470 -16.85 14.42 -11.94
C LEU A 470 -16.53 15.76 -12.61
N TYR A 471 -15.33 16.31 -12.36
CA TYR A 471 -15.08 17.74 -12.57
C TYR A 471 -13.80 18.06 -13.35
N THR A 472 -13.04 17.08 -13.84
CA THR A 472 -11.89 17.37 -14.72
C THR A 472 -12.34 18.21 -15.92
N TYR A 473 -11.56 19.21 -16.31
CA TYR A 473 -11.81 19.96 -17.53
C TYR A 473 -10.47 20.40 -18.12
N PHE A 474 -10.00 19.65 -19.11
CA PHE A 474 -8.74 19.91 -19.79
C PHE A 474 -8.99 19.93 -21.30
N VAL A 475 -9.11 21.13 -21.84
CA VAL A 475 -9.34 21.35 -23.27
C VAL A 475 -8.20 22.21 -23.82
N ASN A 476 -7.50 21.69 -24.82
CA ASN A 476 -6.51 22.40 -25.62
C ASN A 476 -6.65 22.02 -27.10
N LEU A 477 -5.76 22.55 -27.96
CA LEU A 477 -5.81 22.33 -29.42
C LEU A 477 -5.84 20.84 -29.84
N ASN A 478 -5.31 19.93 -29.01
CA ASN A 478 -5.13 18.51 -29.36
C ASN A 478 -5.78 17.53 -28.35
N HIS A 479 -6.32 18.01 -27.24
CA HIS A 479 -6.88 17.17 -26.17
C HIS A 479 -8.15 17.82 -25.63
N ASP A 480 -9.21 17.03 -25.52
CA ASP A 480 -10.46 17.44 -24.90
C ASP A 480 -10.89 16.37 -23.90
N ILE A 481 -10.50 16.55 -22.63
CA ILE A 481 -10.78 15.63 -21.53
C ILE A 481 -11.75 16.29 -20.56
N GLN A 482 -12.93 15.69 -20.41
CA GLN A 482 -14.00 16.23 -19.60
C GLN A 482 -14.46 15.25 -18.52
N GLY A 483 -14.69 15.80 -17.33
CA GLY A 483 -15.40 15.17 -16.24
C GLY A 483 -16.88 15.01 -16.57
N ASN A 484 -17.57 14.25 -15.75
CA ASN A 484 -18.99 14.02 -15.92
C ASN A 484 -19.73 14.15 -14.58
N PRO A 485 -20.40 15.29 -14.31
CA PRO A 485 -21.17 15.47 -13.08
C PRO A 485 -22.34 14.50 -12.92
N ASP A 486 -22.77 13.83 -14.00
CA ASP A 486 -23.89 12.89 -14.02
C ASP A 486 -23.46 11.44 -13.68
N LEU A 487 -22.20 11.22 -13.30
CA LEU A 487 -21.72 9.90 -12.92
C LEU A 487 -22.47 9.36 -11.71
N LYS A 488 -22.79 8.06 -11.79
CA LYS A 488 -23.41 7.32 -10.71
C LYS A 488 -22.37 6.55 -9.90
N PRO A 489 -22.67 6.21 -8.64
CA PRO A 489 -21.82 5.31 -7.87
C PRO A 489 -21.70 3.94 -8.51
N GLU A 490 -20.49 3.39 -8.53
CA GLU A 490 -20.23 2.02 -8.97
C GLU A 490 -20.65 1.04 -7.87
N ASN A 491 -21.08 -0.16 -8.27
CA ASN A 491 -21.54 -1.18 -7.34
C ASN A 491 -20.90 -2.52 -7.64
N GLY A 492 -20.37 -3.17 -6.60
CA GLY A 492 -19.79 -4.49 -6.73
C GLY A 492 -20.00 -5.36 -5.52
N TYR A 493 -19.73 -6.65 -5.70
CA TYR A 493 -19.76 -7.65 -4.65
C TYR A 493 -18.59 -8.62 -4.78
N SER A 494 -18.30 -9.29 -3.67
CA SER A 494 -17.31 -10.37 -3.65
C SER A 494 -17.84 -11.58 -2.91
N LEU A 495 -17.42 -12.78 -3.34
CA LEU A 495 -17.66 -14.05 -2.66
C LEU A 495 -16.32 -14.76 -2.45
N GLY A 496 -15.96 -15.01 -1.19
CA GLY A 496 -14.71 -15.62 -0.79
C GLY A 496 -14.90 -16.88 0.04
N VAL A 497 -14.04 -17.88 -0.18
CA VAL A 497 -13.88 -19.05 0.68
C VAL A 497 -12.41 -19.15 1.07
N PHE A 498 -12.15 -19.26 2.37
CA PHE A 498 -10.80 -19.30 2.93
C PHE A 498 -10.67 -20.45 3.90
N TRP A 499 -9.63 -21.25 3.76
CA TRP A 499 -9.34 -22.34 4.69
C TRP A 499 -7.94 -22.17 5.26
N ASP A 500 -7.85 -22.07 6.58
CA ASP A 500 -6.60 -22.05 7.33
C ASP A 500 -6.46 -23.38 8.08
N GLN A 501 -5.29 -24.02 8.00
CA GLN A 501 -4.99 -25.24 8.74
C GLN A 501 -3.54 -25.23 9.22
N GLY A 502 -3.35 -25.40 10.52
CA GLY A 502 -2.07 -25.63 11.17
C GLY A 502 -1.95 -27.04 11.74
N PHE A 503 -0.76 -27.61 11.71
CA PHE A 503 -0.43 -28.83 12.44
C PHE A 503 1.03 -28.81 12.89
N SER A 504 1.30 -29.51 14.00
CA SER A 504 2.67 -29.75 14.46
C SER A 504 3.08 -31.14 13.97
N ILE A 505 4.23 -31.20 13.32
CA ILE A 505 4.89 -32.45 12.94
C ILE A 505 5.94 -32.72 14.05
N GLY A 506 6.24 -33.99 14.34
CA GLY A 506 7.25 -34.37 15.35
C GLY A 506 8.56 -33.58 15.22
N ASP A 507 9.35 -33.49 16.30
CA ASP A 507 10.59 -32.71 16.37
C ASP A 507 10.43 -31.18 16.25
N GLY A 508 9.29 -30.64 16.71
CA GLY A 508 9.08 -29.19 16.86
C GLY A 508 8.76 -28.42 15.57
N TRP A 509 8.61 -29.13 14.45
CA TRP A 509 8.17 -28.55 13.18
C TRP A 509 6.70 -28.12 13.24
N LYS A 510 6.41 -26.93 12.74
CA LYS A 510 5.05 -26.39 12.60
C LYS A 510 4.78 -26.10 11.15
N PHE A 511 3.71 -26.66 10.62
CA PHE A 511 3.25 -26.45 9.26
C PHE A 511 1.90 -25.74 9.30
N ASN A 512 1.79 -24.62 8.61
CA ASN A 512 0.52 -23.94 8.39
C ASN A 512 0.29 -23.83 6.90
N TYR A 513 -0.89 -24.20 6.42
CA TYR A 513 -1.30 -23.89 5.06
C TYR A 513 -2.61 -23.11 5.05
N ASN A 514 -2.76 -22.31 4.01
CA ASN A 514 -3.94 -21.51 3.74
C ASN A 514 -4.32 -21.69 2.26
N LEU A 515 -5.61 -21.93 1.99
CA LEU A 515 -6.18 -21.92 0.66
C LEU A 515 -7.22 -20.79 0.58
N GLU A 516 -7.25 -20.06 -0.53
CA GLU A 516 -8.21 -19.00 -0.80
C GLU A 516 -8.82 -19.13 -2.20
N ALA A 517 -10.12 -18.87 -2.30
CA ALA A 517 -10.82 -18.66 -3.56
C ALA A 517 -11.70 -17.42 -3.41
N LEU A 518 -11.60 -16.44 -4.31
CA LEU A 518 -12.31 -15.18 -4.23
C LEU A 518 -12.81 -14.75 -5.61
N TYR A 519 -14.11 -14.47 -5.71
CA TYR A 519 -14.75 -13.91 -6.89
C TYR A 519 -15.15 -12.46 -6.62
N VAL A 520 -14.96 -11.57 -7.59
CA VAL A 520 -15.40 -10.17 -7.55
C VAL A 520 -16.16 -9.84 -8.83
N ASP A 521 -17.28 -9.14 -8.71
CA ASP A 521 -18.07 -8.60 -9.83
C ASP A 521 -18.38 -7.13 -9.54
N LEU A 522 -18.05 -6.25 -10.49
CA LEU A 522 -18.25 -4.82 -10.43
C LEU A 522 -18.99 -4.38 -11.68
N LYS A 523 -20.07 -3.63 -11.48
CA LYS A 523 -20.90 -3.04 -12.52
C LYS A 523 -20.83 -1.52 -12.46
N ASP A 524 -21.22 -0.90 -13.57
CA ASP A 524 -21.25 0.55 -13.75
C ASP A 524 -19.87 1.17 -13.49
N LYS A 525 -18.80 0.43 -13.80
CA LYS A 525 -17.43 0.89 -13.60
C LYS A 525 -17.22 2.17 -14.42
N ILE A 526 -16.73 3.21 -13.75
CA ILE A 526 -16.43 4.50 -14.35
C ILE A 526 -15.12 4.34 -15.12
N GLU A 527 -15.18 4.67 -16.40
CA GLU A 527 -14.03 4.69 -17.28
C GLU A 527 -14.08 5.94 -18.16
N MET A 528 -12.90 6.43 -18.55
CA MET A 528 -12.80 7.49 -19.54
C MET A 528 -12.95 6.89 -20.93
N VAL A 529 -13.92 7.38 -21.71
CA VAL A 529 -14.19 6.89 -23.06
C VAL A 529 -14.23 8.01 -24.08
N MET A 530 -13.87 7.71 -25.33
CA MET A 530 -14.01 8.66 -26.43
C MET A 530 -15.48 8.79 -26.80
N ILE A 531 -16.00 10.02 -26.78
CA ILE A 531 -17.38 10.32 -27.18
C ILE A 531 -17.46 11.03 -28.52
N GLN A 532 -16.37 11.65 -28.97
CA GLN A 532 -16.29 12.32 -30.27
C GLN A 532 -14.86 12.30 -30.81
N ARG A 533 -14.72 11.97 -32.10
CA ARG A 533 -13.42 11.99 -32.80
C ARG A 533 -13.01 13.43 -33.15
N PRO A 534 -11.70 13.76 -33.14
CA PRO A 534 -10.57 12.84 -32.88
C PRO A 534 -10.16 12.72 -31.40
N SER A 535 -10.64 13.57 -30.49
CA SER A 535 -9.97 13.75 -29.18
C SER A 535 -10.86 14.13 -28.00
N THR A 536 -12.19 13.99 -28.08
CA THR A 536 -13.07 14.29 -26.94
C THR A 536 -13.35 13.04 -26.12
N TYR A 537 -12.89 13.07 -24.88
CA TYR A 537 -13.01 12.01 -23.88
C TYR A 537 -13.87 12.46 -22.71
N LYS A 538 -14.73 11.57 -22.23
CA LYS A 538 -15.60 11.81 -21.08
C LYS A 538 -15.68 10.58 -20.19
N TYR A 539 -15.74 10.79 -18.87
CA TYR A 539 -15.98 9.70 -17.93
C TYR A 539 -17.42 9.19 -18.00
N MET A 540 -17.63 7.87 -18.05
CA MET A 540 -18.95 7.23 -18.12
C MET A 540 -19.02 5.92 -17.32
N ASN A 541 -20.20 5.60 -16.77
CA ASN A 541 -20.51 4.32 -16.11
C ASN A 541 -20.91 3.26 -17.15
N ILE A 542 -19.95 2.54 -17.72
CA ILE A 542 -20.25 1.62 -18.85
C ILE A 542 -19.60 0.24 -18.72
N ASP A 543 -18.53 0.12 -17.94
CA ASP A 543 -17.74 -1.11 -17.92
C ASP A 543 -18.27 -2.11 -16.88
N GLN A 544 -18.11 -3.40 -17.19
CA GLN A 544 -18.24 -4.47 -16.20
C GLN A 544 -16.88 -5.12 -15.98
N TYR A 545 -16.53 -5.35 -14.71
CA TYR A 545 -15.29 -5.99 -14.31
C TYR A 545 -15.59 -7.23 -13.47
N ARG A 546 -14.91 -8.35 -13.78
CA ARG A 546 -14.99 -9.59 -13.00
C ARG A 546 -13.59 -10.10 -12.72
N SER A 547 -13.37 -10.65 -11.54
CA SER A 547 -12.11 -11.30 -11.16
C SER A 547 -12.34 -12.60 -10.40
N LEU A 548 -11.48 -13.58 -10.66
CA LEU A 548 -11.40 -14.88 -10.00
C LEU A 548 -9.99 -15.08 -9.47
N LEU A 549 -9.82 -15.17 -8.16
CA LEU A 549 -8.55 -15.45 -7.51
C LEU A 549 -8.59 -16.83 -6.85
N PHE A 550 -7.60 -17.66 -7.15
CA PHE A 550 -7.26 -18.85 -6.38
C PHE A 550 -5.88 -18.67 -5.78
N GLY A 551 -5.70 -18.96 -4.50
CA GLY A 551 -4.42 -18.83 -3.81
C GLY A 551 -4.14 -19.99 -2.87
N ALA A 552 -2.86 -20.31 -2.73
CA ALA A 552 -2.38 -21.30 -1.77
C ALA A 552 -1.10 -20.80 -1.10
N ASN A 553 -1.03 -20.89 0.22
CA ASN A 553 0.12 -20.46 1.01
C ASN A 553 0.49 -21.60 1.97
N ALA A 554 1.78 -21.90 2.11
CA ALA A 554 2.30 -22.88 3.05
C ALA A 554 3.49 -22.26 3.79
N ASN A 555 3.48 -22.35 5.12
CA ASN A 555 4.53 -21.84 6.00
C ASN A 555 5.01 -22.96 6.92
N ILE A 556 6.32 -23.18 6.91
CA ILE A 556 7.01 -24.19 7.71
C ILE A 556 7.93 -23.46 8.68
N VAL A 557 7.79 -23.75 9.97
CA VAL A 557 8.59 -23.12 11.03
C VAL A 557 9.22 -24.19 11.90
N LYS A 558 10.52 -24.06 12.16
CA LYS A 558 11.26 -24.84 13.17
C LYS A 558 12.34 -23.98 13.80
N ASP A 559 12.34 -23.85 15.12
CA ASP A 559 13.28 -23.02 15.86
C ASP A 559 13.42 -21.60 15.27
N GLN A 560 14.55 -21.33 14.62
CA GLN A 560 14.89 -20.05 14.00
C GLN A 560 14.88 -20.12 12.46
N PHE A 561 14.28 -21.16 11.90
CA PHE A 561 14.08 -21.36 10.48
C PHE A 561 12.59 -21.21 10.14
N THR A 562 12.31 -20.40 9.13
CA THR A 562 10.99 -20.23 8.53
C THR A 562 11.13 -20.34 7.02
N PHE A 563 10.28 -21.15 6.41
CA PHE A 563 10.12 -21.25 4.97
C PHE A 563 8.66 -21.03 4.59
N GLY A 564 8.41 -20.06 3.72
CA GLY A 564 7.09 -19.80 3.14
C GLY A 564 7.10 -20.07 1.65
N LEU A 565 6.03 -20.69 1.15
CA LEU A 565 5.72 -20.86 -0.27
C LEU A 565 4.31 -20.32 -0.51
N ARG A 566 4.13 -19.54 -1.56
CA ARG A 566 2.87 -18.86 -1.88
C ARG A 566 2.64 -18.98 -3.38
N THR A 567 1.41 -19.26 -3.80
CA THR A 567 1.01 -19.28 -5.21
C THR A 567 -0.35 -18.63 -5.37
N SER A 568 -0.59 -18.03 -6.55
CA SER A 568 -1.90 -17.54 -6.92
C SER A 568 -2.14 -17.62 -8.43
N LEU A 569 -3.40 -17.77 -8.78
CA LEU A 569 -3.93 -17.69 -10.14
C LEU A 569 -5.07 -16.68 -10.13
N ASN A 570 -4.88 -15.55 -10.81
CA ASN A 570 -5.87 -14.49 -10.92
C ASN A 570 -6.39 -14.41 -12.36
N GLY A 571 -7.68 -14.62 -12.57
CA GLY A 571 -8.39 -14.39 -13.82
C GLY A 571 -9.09 -13.04 -13.80
N ILE A 572 -8.91 -12.22 -14.83
CA ILE A 572 -9.58 -10.92 -14.98
C ILE A 572 -10.39 -10.92 -16.27
N SER A 573 -11.63 -10.46 -16.20
CA SER A 573 -12.51 -10.22 -17.35
C SER A 573 -13.01 -8.78 -17.26
N VAL A 574 -12.86 -8.02 -18.34
CA VAL A 574 -13.34 -6.64 -18.44
C VAL A 574 -14.14 -6.49 -19.72
N SER A 575 -15.38 -6.06 -19.59
CA SER A 575 -16.18 -5.59 -20.71
C SER A 575 -15.87 -4.11 -20.91
N LYS A 576 -15.11 -3.78 -21.95
CA LYS A 576 -14.83 -2.41 -22.38
C LYS A 576 -15.73 -2.04 -23.55
N GLN A 577 -16.12 -0.77 -23.60
CA GLN A 577 -16.84 -0.20 -24.74
C GLN A 577 -16.16 1.09 -25.19
N ASP A 578 -15.93 1.23 -26.49
CA ASP A 578 -15.54 2.49 -27.12
C ASP A 578 -16.40 2.70 -28.36
N MET A 579 -17.16 3.80 -28.38
CA MET A 579 -18.21 4.05 -29.37
C MET A 579 -19.16 2.83 -29.51
N ASP A 580 -19.22 2.21 -30.69
CA ASP A 580 -20.04 1.03 -31.00
C ASP A 580 -19.28 -0.31 -30.85
N ILE A 581 -17.99 -0.27 -30.50
CA ILE A 581 -17.14 -1.46 -30.41
C ILE A 581 -17.08 -1.93 -28.95
N LYS A 582 -17.26 -3.24 -28.73
CA LYS A 582 -17.14 -3.87 -27.41
C LYS A 582 -16.03 -4.91 -27.39
N SER A 583 -15.31 -4.99 -26.27
CA SER A 583 -14.29 -6.03 -26.08
C SER A 583 -14.94 -7.39 -25.80
N PRO A 584 -14.27 -8.50 -26.16
CA PRO A 584 -14.62 -9.80 -25.60
C PRO A 584 -14.48 -9.80 -24.07
N THR A 585 -15.13 -10.77 -23.42
CA THR A 585 -15.21 -10.86 -21.95
C THR A 585 -14.56 -12.13 -21.39
N ASP A 586 -13.69 -12.78 -22.15
CA ASP A 586 -12.94 -13.96 -21.71
C ASP A 586 -12.01 -13.63 -20.54
N PHE A 587 -11.98 -14.51 -19.54
CA PHE A 587 -11.04 -14.40 -18.42
C PHE A 587 -9.60 -14.56 -18.89
N GLN A 588 -8.79 -13.55 -18.61
CA GLN A 588 -7.35 -13.56 -18.81
C GLN A 588 -6.64 -13.89 -17.51
N TYR A 589 -5.88 -14.98 -17.51
CA TYR A 589 -5.25 -15.50 -16.30
C TYR A 589 -3.80 -15.05 -16.15
N ASN A 590 -3.42 -14.70 -14.92
CA ASN A 590 -2.07 -14.41 -14.48
C ASN A 590 -1.72 -15.32 -13.30
N PHE A 591 -0.59 -16.01 -13.40
CA PHE A 591 -0.07 -16.84 -12.31
C PHE A 591 1.05 -16.10 -11.57
N GLN A 592 1.04 -16.14 -10.24
CA GLN A 592 2.13 -15.65 -9.40
C GLN A 592 2.59 -16.74 -8.45
N ALA A 593 3.88 -16.72 -8.12
CA ALA A 593 4.45 -17.58 -7.10
C ALA A 593 5.44 -16.79 -6.25
N GLY A 594 5.57 -17.13 -4.98
CA GLY A 594 6.54 -16.50 -4.10
C GLY A 594 7.09 -17.48 -3.09
N ALA A 595 8.33 -17.28 -2.69
CA ALA A 595 8.97 -18.05 -1.64
C ALA A 595 9.71 -17.09 -0.70
N ASN A 596 9.72 -17.40 0.60
CA ASN A 596 10.54 -16.68 1.56
C ASN A 596 11.26 -17.66 2.48
N VAL A 597 12.53 -17.39 2.75
CA VAL A 597 13.35 -18.16 3.68
C VAL A 597 13.90 -17.18 4.71
N SER A 598 13.65 -17.43 5.98
CA SER A 598 14.28 -16.72 7.09
C SER A 598 15.01 -17.73 7.95
N TYR A 599 16.31 -17.53 8.16
CA TYR A 599 17.13 -18.40 8.99
C TYR A 599 18.03 -17.56 9.89
N LYS A 600 18.02 -17.85 11.19
CA LYS A 600 18.95 -17.23 12.13
C LYS A 600 19.97 -18.26 12.62
N LEU A 601 21.25 -17.93 12.45
CA LEU A 601 22.36 -18.80 12.81
C LEU A 601 22.67 -18.63 14.31
N LYS A 602 22.37 -19.66 15.11
CA LYS A 602 22.40 -19.61 16.59
C LYS A 602 23.74 -19.14 17.17
N ASN A 603 24.87 -19.58 16.61
CA ASN A 603 26.20 -19.35 17.21
C ASN A 603 26.67 -17.89 17.16
N ILE A 604 26.24 -17.14 16.14
CA ILE A 604 26.66 -15.75 15.92
C ILE A 604 25.48 -14.78 15.82
N ASN A 605 24.26 -15.27 16.01
CA ASN A 605 23.01 -14.50 16.02
C ASN A 605 22.70 -13.78 14.69
N THR A 606 23.40 -14.10 13.59
CA THR A 606 23.19 -13.56 12.24
C THR A 606 21.88 -14.07 11.64
N GLY A 607 21.04 -13.17 11.14
CA GLY A 607 19.85 -13.49 10.37
C GLY A 607 20.09 -13.42 8.86
N PHE A 608 19.54 -14.38 8.12
CA PHE A 608 19.51 -14.45 6.67
C PHE A 608 18.05 -14.47 6.21
N ASN A 609 17.68 -13.55 5.35
CA ASN A 609 16.34 -13.46 4.79
C ASN A 609 16.41 -13.41 3.26
N LEU A 610 15.70 -14.31 2.60
CA LEU A 610 15.55 -14.38 1.15
C LEU A 610 14.08 -14.26 0.82
N TYR A 611 13.73 -13.37 -0.11
CA TYR A 611 12.38 -13.21 -0.64
C TYR A 611 12.44 -13.38 -2.16
N TYR A 612 11.57 -14.21 -2.72
CA TYR A 612 11.43 -14.44 -4.14
C TYR A 612 9.97 -14.27 -4.53
N LYS A 613 9.71 -13.58 -5.65
CA LYS A 613 8.39 -13.42 -6.25
C LYS A 613 8.51 -13.52 -7.77
N TYR A 614 7.75 -14.43 -8.36
CA TYR A 614 7.48 -14.50 -9.79
C TYR A 614 6.10 -13.92 -10.07
N THR A 615 6.05 -12.98 -11.00
CA THR A 615 4.81 -12.45 -11.56
C THR A 615 4.75 -12.92 -13.02
N GLY A 616 3.81 -13.80 -13.35
CA GLY A 616 3.63 -14.28 -14.71
C GLY A 616 3.16 -13.17 -15.67
N PRO A 617 3.04 -13.48 -16.97
CA PRO A 617 2.50 -12.53 -17.94
C PRO A 617 1.02 -12.27 -17.66
N SER A 618 0.57 -11.03 -17.87
CA SER A 618 -0.85 -10.65 -17.80
C SER A 618 -1.35 -10.22 -19.17
N ARG A 619 -2.64 -10.38 -19.45
CA ARG A 619 -3.25 -9.97 -20.71
C ARG A 619 -4.49 -9.14 -20.48
N LEU A 620 -4.70 -8.13 -21.31
CA LEU A 620 -5.83 -7.20 -21.22
C LEU A 620 -6.24 -6.80 -22.63
N TYR A 621 -7.54 -6.59 -22.85
CA TYR A 621 -8.02 -6.03 -24.10
C TYR A 621 -7.68 -4.53 -24.19
N VAL A 622 -7.07 -4.15 -25.31
CA VAL A 622 -6.64 -2.80 -25.66
C VAL A 622 -7.37 -2.40 -26.92
N LEU A 623 -7.81 -1.14 -27.00
CA LEU A 623 -8.40 -0.61 -28.22
C LEU A 623 -7.29 -0.26 -29.21
N GLU A 624 -7.34 -0.89 -30.39
CA GLU A 624 -6.48 -0.57 -31.54
C GLU A 624 -7.36 -0.06 -32.70
N ALA A 625 -6.73 0.38 -33.81
CA ALA A 625 -7.44 0.97 -34.96
C ALA A 625 -8.59 0.10 -35.51
N ASP A 626 -8.43 -1.23 -35.46
CA ASP A 626 -9.38 -2.21 -36.00
C ASP A 626 -10.28 -2.85 -34.92
N GLY A 627 -10.26 -2.33 -33.70
CA GLY A 627 -11.05 -2.82 -32.56
C GLY A 627 -10.21 -3.36 -31.40
N PHE A 628 -10.85 -4.07 -30.47
CA PHE A 628 -10.15 -4.58 -29.28
C PHE A 628 -9.25 -5.77 -29.60
N GLN A 629 -7.96 -5.65 -29.27
CA GLN A 629 -6.97 -6.73 -29.37
C GLN A 629 -6.42 -7.10 -27.99
N LEU A 630 -5.91 -8.33 -27.86
CA LEU A 630 -5.38 -8.82 -26.61
C LEU A 630 -3.92 -8.39 -26.44
N GLY A 631 -3.70 -7.33 -25.67
CA GLY A 631 -2.38 -6.88 -25.23
C GLY A 631 -1.79 -7.81 -24.17
N LYS A 632 -0.46 -7.83 -24.06
CA LYS A 632 0.30 -8.66 -23.11
C LYS A 632 1.33 -7.84 -22.37
N ASN A 633 1.40 -8.02 -21.06
CA ASN A 633 2.55 -7.64 -20.24
C ASN A 633 3.38 -8.89 -19.98
N ASP A 634 4.70 -8.79 -20.16
CA ASP A 634 5.61 -9.91 -19.91
C ASP A 634 5.74 -10.23 -18.42
N GLY A 635 5.99 -11.51 -18.13
CA GLY A 635 6.27 -11.96 -16.77
C GLY A 635 7.70 -11.61 -16.34
N PHE A 636 7.92 -11.51 -15.03
CA PHE A 636 9.20 -11.15 -14.45
C PHE A 636 9.43 -11.82 -13.08
N HIS A 637 10.70 -11.83 -12.66
CA HIS A 637 11.12 -12.39 -11.38
C HIS A 637 11.73 -11.28 -10.51
N MET A 638 11.40 -11.28 -9.23
CA MET A 638 11.96 -10.41 -8.21
C MET A 638 12.60 -11.28 -7.13
N MET A 639 13.76 -10.87 -6.63
CA MET A 639 14.40 -11.55 -5.50
C MET A 639 15.21 -10.57 -4.67
N ASP A 640 15.03 -10.63 -3.36
CA ASP A 640 15.73 -9.80 -2.38
C ASP A 640 16.46 -10.72 -1.39
N PHE A 641 17.67 -10.35 -1.02
CA PHE A 641 18.47 -11.07 -0.03
C PHE A 641 19.06 -10.10 0.99
N ILE A 642 18.83 -10.38 2.26
CA ILE A 642 19.20 -9.53 3.39
C ILE A 642 19.94 -10.38 4.43
N VAL A 643 21.07 -9.87 4.89
CA VAL A 643 21.83 -10.39 6.04
C VAL A 643 21.80 -9.36 7.15
N SER A 644 21.47 -9.76 8.37
CA SER A 644 21.42 -8.88 9.54
C SER A 644 22.27 -9.43 10.66
N GLN A 645 23.22 -8.63 11.14
CA GLN A 645 24.10 -8.95 12.25
C GLN A 645 23.79 -8.03 13.44
N PRO A 646 23.21 -8.58 14.52
CA PRO A 646 23.09 -7.85 15.77
C PRO A 646 24.40 -7.87 16.56
N PHE A 647 24.60 -6.83 17.36
CA PHE A 647 25.72 -6.59 18.26
C PHE A 647 25.18 -6.09 19.60
N TRP A 648 26.00 -6.21 20.66
CA TRP A 648 25.70 -5.68 22.00
C TRP A 648 24.32 -6.10 22.54
N LYS A 649 24.01 -7.40 22.50
CA LYS A 649 22.71 -7.95 22.92
C LYS A 649 21.53 -7.31 22.17
N ASP A 650 21.63 -7.30 20.85
CA ASP A 650 20.66 -6.72 19.92
C ASP A 650 20.45 -5.20 20.03
N ARG A 651 21.33 -4.45 20.74
CA ARG A 651 21.21 -2.99 20.81
C ARG A 651 21.64 -2.26 19.54
N LEU A 652 22.57 -2.84 18.79
CA LEU A 652 23.00 -2.33 17.50
C LEU A 652 22.85 -3.44 16.48
N GLU A 653 22.32 -3.15 15.30
CA GLU A 653 22.18 -4.12 14.22
C GLU A 653 22.65 -3.51 12.90
N LEU A 654 23.54 -4.21 12.22
CA LEU A 654 23.92 -3.91 10.84
C LEU A 654 23.18 -4.87 9.91
N SER A 655 22.34 -4.34 9.03
CA SER A 655 21.74 -5.09 7.94
C SER A 655 22.39 -4.66 6.62
N VAL A 656 22.77 -5.63 5.78
CA VAL A 656 23.19 -5.39 4.40
C VAL A 656 22.40 -6.30 3.49
N GLY A 657 22.13 -5.85 2.27
CA GLY A 657 21.38 -6.68 1.34
C GLY A 657 21.36 -6.15 -0.08
N VAL A 658 20.81 -6.97 -0.94
CA VAL A 658 20.52 -6.64 -2.34
C VAL A 658 19.02 -6.82 -2.55
N LYS A 659 18.36 -5.81 -3.10
CA LYS A 659 16.98 -5.88 -3.55
C LYS A 659 16.96 -5.97 -5.06
N ASN A 660 15.95 -6.65 -5.61
CA ASN A 660 15.77 -6.82 -7.03
C ASN A 660 17.04 -7.39 -7.71
N ILE A 661 17.49 -8.57 -7.24
CA ILE A 661 18.68 -9.27 -7.77
C ILE A 661 18.59 -9.48 -9.29
N PHE A 662 17.40 -9.66 -9.85
CA PHE A 662 17.22 -9.82 -11.30
C PHE A 662 17.26 -8.51 -12.10
N ASP A 663 17.47 -7.37 -11.44
CA ASP A 663 17.59 -6.04 -12.07
C ASP A 663 16.40 -5.67 -12.97
N VAL A 664 15.18 -6.04 -12.55
CA VAL A 664 13.96 -5.70 -13.27
C VAL A 664 13.74 -4.19 -13.17
N THR A 665 13.68 -3.49 -14.30
CA THR A 665 13.33 -2.07 -14.36
C THR A 665 11.94 -1.88 -14.98
N SER A 666 11.82 -2.37 -16.21
CA SER A 666 10.62 -2.33 -17.02
C SER A 666 10.34 -3.70 -17.62
N ILE A 667 9.09 -3.96 -17.99
CA ILE A 667 8.69 -5.13 -18.77
C ILE A 667 8.15 -4.71 -20.13
N ASN A 668 8.22 -5.60 -21.12
CA ASN A 668 7.53 -5.34 -22.38
C ASN A 668 6.02 -5.38 -22.15
N SER A 669 5.31 -4.46 -22.80
CA SER A 669 3.88 -4.28 -22.67
C SER A 669 3.30 -3.87 -24.01
N SER A 670 2.40 -4.69 -24.57
CA SER A 670 1.47 -4.26 -25.61
C SER A 670 0.09 -3.90 -25.03
N THR A 671 0.01 -3.65 -23.72
CA THR A 671 -1.26 -3.27 -23.06
C THR A 671 -1.53 -1.76 -23.05
N ASN A 672 -0.54 -0.95 -23.44
CA ASN A 672 -0.66 0.50 -23.51
C ASN A 672 -1.14 0.88 -24.91
N ALA A 673 -2.38 1.36 -25.04
CA ALA A 673 -2.85 1.96 -26.28
C ALA A 673 -2.05 3.23 -26.59
N GLY A 674 -1.69 3.42 -27.85
CA GLY A 674 -1.23 4.73 -28.32
C GLY A 674 -2.37 5.75 -28.29
N ASN A 675 -2.02 7.01 -28.13
CA ASN A 675 -2.90 8.15 -28.34
C ASN A 675 -2.71 8.69 -29.76
N ALA A 676 -3.58 9.59 -30.21
CA ALA A 676 -3.63 10.09 -31.60
C ALA A 676 -2.30 10.67 -32.14
N HIS A 677 -1.33 10.98 -31.26
CA HIS A 677 -0.06 11.60 -31.60
C HIS A 677 1.18 10.80 -31.17
N THR A 678 1.03 9.70 -30.43
CA THR A 678 2.16 8.87 -29.98
C THR A 678 1.77 7.39 -29.92
N ALA A 679 2.63 6.53 -30.46
CA ALA A 679 2.48 5.09 -30.32
C ALA A 679 2.47 4.70 -28.83
N GLY A 680 1.74 3.63 -28.50
CA GLY A 680 1.72 3.06 -27.16
C GLY A 680 3.13 2.72 -26.71
N SER A 681 3.44 2.90 -25.42
CA SER A 681 4.75 2.51 -24.94
C SER A 681 4.85 0.99 -24.86
N ASP A 682 5.77 0.41 -25.63
CA ASP A 682 6.12 -1.01 -25.59
C ASP A 682 6.75 -1.45 -24.25
N ARG A 683 6.99 -0.51 -23.32
CA ARG A 683 7.61 -0.77 -22.02
C ARG A 683 6.76 -0.21 -20.89
N LEU A 684 6.58 -1.02 -19.84
CA LEU A 684 5.96 -0.60 -18.58
C LEU A 684 7.05 -0.51 -17.51
N ASN A 685 7.33 0.71 -17.03
CA ASN A 685 8.27 0.93 -15.94
C ASN A 685 7.64 0.53 -14.60
N LEU A 686 8.31 -0.37 -13.87
CA LEU A 686 7.80 -0.92 -12.60
C LEU A 686 8.71 -0.60 -11.42
N TYR A 687 10.03 -0.66 -11.64
CA TYR A 687 11.04 -0.45 -10.61
C TYR A 687 12.23 0.33 -11.18
N TYR A 688 13.04 0.91 -10.31
CA TYR A 688 14.28 1.56 -10.72
C TYR A 688 15.45 0.58 -10.92
N GLY A 689 15.27 -0.74 -10.78
CA GLY A 689 16.29 -1.78 -10.94
C GLY A 689 16.91 -2.28 -9.64
N ARG A 690 18.03 -3.01 -9.74
CA ARG A 690 18.76 -3.60 -8.60
C ARG A 690 19.28 -2.52 -7.66
N SER A 691 19.15 -2.73 -6.35
CA SER A 691 19.77 -1.87 -5.34
C SER A 691 20.53 -2.67 -4.30
N TYR A 692 21.60 -2.08 -3.78
CA TYR A 692 22.32 -2.58 -2.61
C TYR A 692 22.10 -1.60 -1.48
N PHE A 693 21.84 -2.10 -0.27
CA PHE A 693 21.65 -1.25 0.89
C PHE A 693 22.52 -1.68 2.07
N ALA A 694 22.82 -0.70 2.91
CA ALA A 694 23.36 -0.89 4.25
C ALA A 694 22.50 -0.09 5.23
N ARG A 695 22.04 -0.75 6.29
CA ARG A 695 21.25 -0.15 7.36
C ARG A 695 21.93 -0.39 8.69
N LEU A 696 22.15 0.69 9.44
CA LEU A 696 22.55 0.63 10.83
C LEU A 696 21.35 1.01 11.69
N MET A 697 20.96 0.15 12.62
CA MET A 697 19.86 0.38 13.54
C MET A 697 20.34 0.26 14.99
N TYR A 698 20.05 1.26 15.80
CA TYR A 698 20.21 1.25 17.24
C TYR A 698 18.85 1.09 17.93
N GLN A 699 18.78 0.24 18.96
CA GLN A 699 17.61 0.08 19.81
C GLN A 699 18.00 -0.01 21.30
N PHE A 700 17.32 0.75 22.14
CA PHE A 700 17.55 0.81 23.60
C PHE A 700 16.39 0.18 24.38
#